data_AF-A0A7S4HW33-F1
#
_entry.id   AF-A0A7S4HW33-F1
#
_cell.length_a   1.000
_cell.length_b   1.000
_cell.length_c   1.000
_cell.angle_alpha   90.00
_cell.angle_beta   90.00
_cell.angle_gamma   90.00
#
_symmetry.space_group_name_H-M   'P 1'
#
loop_
_entity.id
_entity.type
_entity.pdbx_description
1 polymer ?
#
loop_
_entity_poly.entity_id
_entity_poly.type
_entity_poly.pdbx_seq_one_letter_code
_entity_poly.pdbx_strand_id
1 'polypeptide(L)'
;MEDREAELSGATEAGEHSGNSGAEVESTLPAVSKDKAINELLVLCAENNVSVPNSLKSALQEEEEGGSIGQEQPAFDDASRAKSSPSDVSILSSLAASHQEDVLRFSEQPIAKEVRNVRGSLKSARKKYEVRIVDGSYTVTNPLPDDYDAVILRRKGHGGDEEDHAAGEEKPHIPTVASSGGGISFVRKLGHFFRTGRFQFSQRTETKVIMDRVNLRLESGKMYLVLGQPGCGKSTLLKIIANNLTQDKGHVVGGTVEINGIERNHKPLYWTNLVSYIDQIDRLHSLLTVKETCDFAFQCRVRTHMTPNMPVDDPEVQERAQKLDAEDWMVTTVLKAMGLLRVKDTFVGDDSKVRGVSGGERKRVTVSEMTCVGAPVQCLDEMSTGLDAATTFDIVRLLGETSRITNTVKIVSLLQPPPETVALFDELILLDKGRIIYSGPVVEVVDHFEDMGYKLPDRMDPADWLQDLPTKDGADFLVNKNQKHLSNEEFVESFVSSVKGQAALEQLKAPWPENDLEPIEGKAYTQRYTNSWFESMNLAFRRELLLWWRDKYQLKARIMQDFLMGIIVGTVFWQQHANPGTVLGVLFQSLFFISLGAMLKVAPQIDVRGIFYKQQDANFYPTGAYVMGRSLAALPTSIIDAVVYGTIIYWFVGLAYNDGATVGNYFMFLLLVLVTAYCAGLTFSIFSAISKDRSTAQAYLSIAVVVMVLFSGFTVQPDIIPNYWIWVYWINMFAWMLRALVVNEYQSGKYSDPVSTDPYAEYGESVLERFGFTLNGEPFSFIWTWYGILFSVGTCLACVLCSVYFLIKIRHETGASLAAHMQDEGDEGFDNEEDTVQLEFPRVNLTFKDIHYTVTASTSDEKLELLKGIDGYIEGGKMTALMGSSGAGKTTLMDVLALRKSSGEIEGEVCLNGHPQESNSFRRCAGYVEQFDTQTPELTIRETVMFSAKMRLDENDTAVNKESLNKWVTQTLKMLELKSIQHFCVGSDLTGGLSFEQRKRLSIAVELASNPSIVFLDEPTSGLDARAASIVMRGLKRISESGRAVCATIHQPSIAIFSSFDSLLLLKRGGETVFFGELGEDSCNLIDYLERYPSTPPIHLGENPATWMLTTIGAGSSPSGDSRPFDYSASYS
;
A
#
# COMPACT_ATOMS: atom_id res chain seq x y z
N MET A 1 -48.83 -46.44 6.36
CA MET A 1 -49.35 -46.76 5.02
C MET A 1 -48.21 -46.59 4.03
N GLU A 2 -47.33 -47.56 3.86
CA GLU A 2 -47.32 -48.94 4.40
C GLU A 2 -45.86 -49.35 4.70
N ASP A 3 -45.51 -50.24 5.64
CA ASP A 3 -46.06 -50.49 6.98
C ASP A 3 -45.02 -51.26 7.85
N ARG A 4 -44.88 -50.83 9.13
CA ARG A 4 -44.86 -51.63 10.39
C ARG A 4 -43.83 -52.79 10.58
N GLU A 5 -42.97 -52.72 11.60
CA GLU A 5 -43.07 -53.38 12.96
C GLU A 5 -42.61 -54.87 12.98
N ALA A 6 -42.01 -55.43 14.04
CA ALA A 6 -41.35 -54.94 15.26
C ALA A 6 -40.59 -56.11 15.98
N GLU A 7 -40.18 -55.89 17.24
CA GLU A 7 -39.93 -56.91 18.31
C GLU A 7 -38.61 -57.73 18.32
N LEU A 8 -38.01 -58.12 19.47
CA LEU A 8 -37.88 -57.49 20.82
C LEU A 8 -36.86 -58.24 21.73
N SER A 9 -36.43 -57.57 22.82
CA SER A 9 -36.12 -58.11 24.17
C SER A 9 -34.68 -58.51 24.60
N GLY A 10 -34.38 -58.27 25.89
CA GLY A 10 -33.15 -58.61 26.64
C GLY A 10 -32.13 -57.46 26.77
N ALA A 11 -32.09 -56.58 27.79
CA ALA A 11 -32.67 -56.55 29.15
C ALA A 11 -32.08 -57.62 30.12
N THR A 12 -31.67 -57.32 31.36
CA THR A 12 -31.58 -56.05 32.16
C THR A 12 -30.13 -55.86 32.69
N GLU A 13 -29.67 -55.08 33.69
CA GLU A 13 -30.07 -54.07 34.72
C GLU A 13 -28.71 -53.46 35.21
N ALA A 14 -28.48 -52.34 35.94
CA ALA A 14 -29.19 -51.17 36.49
C ALA A 14 -28.10 -50.07 36.76
N GLY A 15 -28.36 -48.81 37.14
CA GLY A 15 -29.60 -48.03 37.26
C GLY A 15 -29.35 -46.60 37.80
N GLU A 16 -30.24 -45.66 37.44
CA GLU A 16 -30.74 -44.50 38.23
C GLU A 16 -29.75 -43.39 38.69
N HIS A 17 -30.05 -42.08 38.63
CA HIS A 17 -31.19 -41.23 38.17
C HIS A 17 -30.57 -39.90 37.65
N SER A 18 -31.19 -38.97 36.90
CA SER A 18 -32.47 -38.75 36.18
C SER A 18 -32.28 -37.47 35.33
N GLY A 19 -32.99 -37.13 34.26
CA GLY A 19 -34.13 -37.72 33.56
C GLY A 19 -34.76 -36.67 32.62
N ASN A 20 -35.28 -37.12 31.46
CA ASN A 20 -36.12 -36.46 30.43
C ASN A 20 -36.82 -35.10 30.70
N SER A 21 -37.22 -34.30 29.68
CA SER A 21 -36.88 -34.23 28.24
C SER A 21 -37.69 -33.11 27.54
N GLY A 22 -37.09 -32.41 26.57
CA GLY A 22 -37.83 -31.75 25.47
C GLY A 22 -38.48 -30.38 25.74
N ALA A 23 -38.03 -29.37 25.02
CA ALA A 23 -38.74 -28.12 24.72
C ALA A 23 -38.12 -27.50 23.45
N GLU A 24 -38.87 -26.68 22.73
CA GLU A 24 -38.37 -25.89 21.60
C GLU A 24 -37.42 -24.77 22.09
N VAL A 25 -36.50 -24.31 21.23
CA VAL A 25 -35.66 -23.14 21.52
C VAL A 25 -36.19 -21.93 20.77
N GLU A 26 -37.08 -21.19 21.42
CA GLU A 26 -37.54 -19.88 20.97
C GLU A 26 -36.41 -18.84 20.96
N SER A 27 -36.52 -17.86 20.06
CA SER A 27 -35.62 -16.70 20.02
C SER A 27 -36.01 -15.66 21.09
N THR A 28 -35.48 -15.78 22.30
CA THR A 28 -35.80 -14.87 23.42
C THR A 28 -35.13 -13.49 23.29
N LEU A 29 -35.76 -12.56 22.57
CA LEU A 29 -35.61 -11.14 22.83
C LEU A 29 -36.45 -10.76 24.06
N PRO A 30 -35.95 -9.92 24.99
CA PRO A 30 -36.74 -9.51 26.16
C PRO A 30 -37.82 -8.51 25.76
N ALA A 31 -39.07 -8.97 25.68
CA ALA A 31 -40.23 -8.10 25.48
C ALA A 31 -40.48 -7.24 26.73
N VAL A 32 -40.03 -5.98 26.69
CA VAL A 32 -40.40 -4.97 27.69
C VAL A 32 -41.88 -4.62 27.48
N SER A 33 -42.74 -4.88 28.47
CA SER A 33 -44.14 -4.46 28.38
C SER A 33 -44.25 -2.94 28.33
N LYS A 34 -45.04 -2.41 27.40
CA LYS A 34 -45.24 -0.96 27.21
C LYS A 34 -45.64 -0.29 28.52
N ASP A 35 -46.50 -0.93 29.30
CA ASP A 35 -47.00 -0.45 30.60
C ASP A 35 -45.86 -0.17 31.59
N LYS A 36 -44.77 -0.94 31.55
CA LYS A 36 -43.63 -0.71 32.44
C LYS A 36 -42.84 0.52 32.00
N ALA A 37 -42.58 0.66 30.70
CA ALA A 37 -41.91 1.85 30.16
C ALA A 37 -42.75 3.14 30.37
N ILE A 38 -44.08 3.05 30.26
CA ILE A 38 -45.01 4.16 30.53
C ILE A 38 -45.01 4.53 32.01
N ASN A 39 -45.01 3.55 32.93
CA ASN A 39 -44.91 3.83 34.37
C ASN A 39 -43.54 4.42 34.75
N GLU A 40 -42.43 3.91 34.21
CA GLU A 40 -41.09 4.49 34.42
C GLU A 40 -41.01 5.94 33.87
N LEU A 41 -41.65 6.24 32.74
CA LEU A 41 -41.81 7.62 32.23
C LEU A 41 -42.65 8.52 33.14
N LEU A 42 -43.76 8.03 33.69
CA LEU A 42 -44.61 8.79 34.61
C LEU A 42 -43.90 9.09 35.94
N VAL A 43 -43.11 8.14 36.46
CA VAL A 43 -42.23 8.37 37.62
C VAL A 43 -41.18 9.45 37.29
N LEU A 44 -40.49 9.35 36.15
CA LEU A 44 -39.51 10.35 35.71
C LEU A 44 -40.12 11.74 35.52
N CYS A 45 -41.34 11.86 34.99
CA CYS A 45 -42.04 13.14 34.90
C CYS A 45 -42.41 13.72 36.28
N ALA A 46 -42.79 12.87 37.24
CA ALA A 46 -43.10 13.29 38.60
C ALA A 46 -41.84 13.76 39.36
N GLU A 47 -40.73 13.00 39.29
CA GLU A 47 -39.47 13.35 39.95
C GLU A 47 -38.83 14.62 39.38
N ASN A 48 -38.98 14.87 38.08
CA ASN A 48 -38.48 16.09 37.43
C ASN A 48 -39.51 17.25 37.40
N ASN A 49 -40.69 17.06 37.99
CA ASN A 49 -41.76 18.06 38.11
C ASN A 49 -42.23 18.66 36.76
N VAL A 50 -42.26 17.83 35.70
CA VAL A 50 -42.60 18.23 34.33
C VAL A 50 -44.05 17.86 34.01
N SER A 51 -44.80 18.79 33.40
CA SER A 51 -46.19 18.56 32.98
C SER A 51 -46.27 17.53 31.85
N VAL A 52 -46.98 16.42 32.09
CA VAL A 52 -47.21 15.36 31.09
C VAL A 52 -47.88 15.92 29.81
N PRO A 53 -47.33 15.68 28.60
CA PRO A 53 -47.90 16.15 27.35
C PRO A 53 -49.33 15.65 27.09
N ASN A 54 -50.18 16.49 26.48
CA ASN A 54 -51.57 16.12 26.19
C ASN A 54 -51.70 14.97 25.18
N SER A 55 -50.71 14.76 24.30
CA SER A 55 -50.64 13.59 23.41
C SER A 55 -50.51 12.25 24.13
N LEU A 56 -49.97 12.24 25.36
CA LEU A 56 -49.92 11.05 26.20
C LEU A 56 -51.26 10.79 26.93
N LYS A 57 -52.16 11.79 26.98
CA LYS A 57 -53.50 11.65 27.54
C LYS A 57 -54.51 11.14 26.50
N SER A 58 -54.42 11.59 25.25
CA SER A 58 -55.24 11.02 24.16
C SER A 58 -54.92 9.54 23.93
N ALA A 59 -53.63 9.16 23.99
CA ALA A 59 -53.20 7.77 23.93
C ALA A 59 -53.72 6.86 25.07
N LEU A 60 -54.33 7.44 26.12
CA LEU A 60 -55.00 6.73 27.21
C LEU A 60 -56.54 6.81 27.14
N GLN A 61 -57.09 7.31 26.02
CA GLN A 61 -58.53 7.45 25.78
C GLN A 61 -59.01 6.85 24.44
N GLU A 62 -58.13 6.23 23.65
CA GLU A 62 -58.42 5.72 22.29
C GLU A 62 -58.32 4.18 22.17
N GLU A 63 -58.35 3.42 23.27
CA GLU A 63 -58.39 1.93 23.27
C GLU A 63 -59.81 1.34 23.50
N GLU A 64 -60.86 2.16 23.55
CA GLU A 64 -62.26 1.69 23.45
C GLU A 64 -62.89 2.16 22.12
N GLU A 65 -63.69 1.28 21.50
CA GLU A 65 -64.39 1.43 20.20
C GLU A 65 -63.51 1.51 18.92
N GLY A 66 -63.34 0.37 18.25
CA GLY A 66 -62.85 0.29 16.87
C GLY A 66 -63.92 -0.22 15.90
N GLY A 67 -63.97 0.29 14.66
CA GLY A 67 -64.89 -0.25 13.64
C GLY A 67 -65.00 0.48 12.29
N SER A 68 -64.36 -0.09 11.27
CA SER A 68 -64.83 -0.17 9.85
C SER A 68 -64.95 1.08 8.94
N ILE A 69 -64.43 0.90 7.71
CA ILE A 69 -64.98 1.30 6.39
C ILE A 69 -65.31 2.79 6.11
N GLY A 70 -64.68 3.35 5.07
CA GLY A 70 -65.16 4.56 4.38
C GLY A 70 -64.28 4.97 3.18
N GLN A 71 -64.90 5.30 2.04
CA GLN A 71 -64.27 6.01 0.93
C GLN A 71 -64.60 7.51 1.03
N GLU A 72 -63.77 8.41 0.47
CA GLU A 72 -64.20 9.41 -0.54
C GLU A 72 -63.05 10.33 -1.03
N GLN A 73 -63.17 10.78 -2.29
CA GLN A 73 -62.58 12.00 -2.85
C GLN A 73 -63.74 12.89 -3.31
N PRO A 74 -63.70 14.22 -3.12
CA PRO A 74 -63.33 15.16 -4.20
C PRO A 74 -62.38 16.29 -3.71
N ALA A 75 -61.50 16.97 -4.48
CA ALA A 75 -61.46 17.51 -5.86
C ALA A 75 -61.74 19.05 -5.94
N PHE A 76 -61.28 19.71 -7.02
CA PHE A 76 -61.42 21.15 -7.38
C PHE A 76 -60.54 22.17 -6.59
N ASP A 77 -59.95 23.24 -7.18
CA ASP A 77 -59.65 23.47 -8.61
C ASP A 77 -58.56 24.53 -8.92
N ASP A 78 -58.15 24.51 -10.19
CA ASP A 78 -57.39 25.43 -11.08
C ASP A 78 -57.03 26.89 -10.67
N ALA A 79 -55.79 27.30 -11.01
CA ALA A 79 -55.41 28.67 -11.38
C ALA A 79 -54.08 28.66 -12.19
N SER A 80 -53.98 29.41 -13.29
CA SER A 80 -52.96 29.18 -14.33
C SER A 80 -52.04 30.36 -14.72
N ARG A 81 -50.94 30.01 -15.41
CA ARG A 81 -50.01 30.82 -16.23
C ARG A 81 -48.93 31.68 -15.55
N ALA A 82 -47.68 31.24 -15.74
CA ALA A 82 -46.61 32.09 -16.26
C ALA A 82 -45.84 31.32 -17.37
N LYS A 83 -45.31 32.03 -18.38
CA LYS A 83 -44.46 31.46 -19.45
C LYS A 83 -43.18 32.29 -19.58
N SER A 84 -42.04 31.73 -19.19
CA SER A 84 -40.71 32.18 -19.61
C SER A 84 -39.64 31.19 -19.17
N SER A 85 -38.96 30.54 -20.11
CA SER A 85 -37.61 30.00 -19.92
C SER A 85 -36.60 31.16 -19.87
N PRO A 86 -35.47 31.03 -19.18
CA PRO A 86 -34.32 30.36 -19.83
C PRO A 86 -33.54 29.36 -18.95
N SER A 87 -33.01 28.34 -19.64
CA SER A 87 -31.80 27.54 -19.40
C SER A 87 -31.12 27.42 -18.01
N ASP A 88 -31.09 26.18 -17.51
CA ASP A 88 -29.84 25.38 -17.40
C ASP A 88 -28.65 25.92 -16.58
N VAL A 89 -28.81 26.14 -15.27
CA VAL A 89 -27.70 26.26 -14.28
C VAL A 89 -27.98 25.49 -12.97
N SER A 90 -28.97 24.59 -12.97
CA SER A 90 -29.59 24.10 -11.73
C SER A 90 -29.02 22.81 -11.14
N ILE A 91 -28.20 22.02 -11.85
CA ILE A 91 -27.88 20.64 -11.41
C ILE A 91 -27.00 20.65 -10.14
N LEU A 92 -25.79 21.21 -10.19
CA LEU A 92 -24.90 21.27 -9.03
C LEU A 92 -25.50 22.07 -7.86
N SER A 93 -26.23 23.15 -8.16
CA SER A 93 -26.85 24.00 -7.15
C SER A 93 -28.07 23.35 -6.47
N SER A 94 -28.86 22.55 -7.19
CA SER A 94 -29.99 21.80 -6.62
C SER A 94 -29.56 20.56 -5.85
N LEU A 95 -28.60 19.77 -6.34
CA LEU A 95 -28.02 18.65 -5.57
C LEU A 95 -27.33 19.15 -4.30
N ALA A 96 -26.58 20.25 -4.38
CA ALA A 96 -25.99 20.87 -3.19
C ALA A 96 -27.07 21.33 -2.21
N ALA A 97 -28.12 22.01 -2.66
CA ALA A 97 -29.20 22.48 -1.78
C ALA A 97 -29.99 21.34 -1.13
N SER A 98 -30.38 20.31 -1.88
CA SER A 98 -31.13 19.16 -1.33
C SER A 98 -30.30 18.37 -0.34
N HIS A 99 -29.05 18.06 -0.67
CA HIS A 99 -28.17 17.33 0.25
C HIS A 99 -27.70 18.17 1.43
N GLN A 100 -27.63 19.49 1.32
CA GLN A 100 -27.34 20.37 2.45
C GLN A 100 -28.53 20.46 3.43
N GLU A 101 -29.79 20.46 2.94
CA GLU A 101 -30.97 20.25 3.81
C GLU A 101 -30.96 18.86 4.45
N ASP A 102 -30.69 17.80 3.71
CA ASP A 102 -30.63 16.43 4.27
C ASP A 102 -29.53 16.29 5.32
N VAL A 103 -28.32 16.82 5.08
CA VAL A 103 -27.21 16.82 6.06
C VAL A 103 -27.59 17.60 7.32
N LEU A 104 -28.37 18.68 7.21
CA LEU A 104 -28.91 19.39 8.37
C LEU A 104 -29.95 18.54 9.13
N ARG A 105 -30.87 17.85 8.43
CA ARG A 105 -31.87 16.96 9.03
C ARG A 105 -31.25 15.69 9.67
N PHE A 106 -30.24 15.10 9.05
CA PHE A 106 -29.54 13.91 9.55
C PHE A 106 -28.65 14.18 10.79
N SER A 107 -28.48 15.43 11.21
CA SER A 107 -27.81 15.78 12.48
C SER A 107 -28.53 15.26 13.74
N GLU A 108 -29.71 14.65 13.59
CA GLU A 108 -30.49 14.02 14.66
C GLU A 108 -30.19 12.54 14.93
N GLN A 109 -29.30 11.89 14.15
CA GLN A 109 -28.93 10.48 14.32
C GLN A 109 -28.47 10.14 15.76
N PRO A 110 -28.67 8.89 16.24
CA PRO A 110 -28.30 8.48 17.59
C PRO A 110 -26.80 8.68 17.89
N ILE A 111 -25.91 8.48 16.90
CA ILE A 111 -24.47 8.72 17.05
C ILE A 111 -24.18 10.21 17.32
N ALA A 112 -24.85 11.10 16.59
CA ALA A 112 -24.74 12.54 16.82
C ALA A 112 -25.29 12.92 18.21
N LYS A 113 -26.38 12.28 18.67
CA LYS A 113 -26.90 12.44 20.05
C LYS A 113 -25.94 11.91 21.11
N GLU A 114 -25.34 10.72 20.96
CA GLU A 114 -24.33 10.18 21.88
C GLU A 114 -23.11 11.11 21.98
N VAL A 115 -22.50 11.46 20.85
CA VAL A 115 -21.34 12.36 20.79
C VAL A 115 -21.66 13.74 21.37
N ARG A 116 -22.88 14.26 21.13
CA ARG A 116 -23.36 15.55 21.65
C ARG A 116 -23.73 15.51 23.14
N ASN A 117 -24.17 14.36 23.67
CA ASN A 117 -24.40 14.16 25.10
C ASN A 117 -23.08 13.99 25.87
N VAL A 118 -22.09 13.28 25.30
CA VAL A 118 -20.75 13.15 25.88
C VAL A 118 -20.00 14.48 25.84
N ARG A 119 -20.05 15.21 24.71
CA ARG A 119 -19.38 16.53 24.56
C ARG A 119 -20.18 17.73 25.08
N GLY A 120 -21.48 17.60 25.36
CA GLY A 120 -22.31 18.71 25.86
C GLY A 120 -21.86 19.23 27.22
N SER A 121 -21.14 18.41 27.99
CA SER A 121 -20.49 18.79 29.25
C SER A 121 -19.16 19.53 29.07
N LEU A 122 -18.53 19.43 27.88
CA LEU A 122 -17.25 20.06 27.56
C LEU A 122 -17.47 21.46 26.94
N LYS A 123 -17.88 22.42 27.79
CA LYS A 123 -18.11 23.83 27.42
C LYS A 123 -16.82 24.63 27.15
N SER A 124 -15.87 24.07 26.40
CA SER A 124 -14.84 24.87 25.71
C SER A 124 -15.47 25.53 24.49
N ALA A 125 -15.08 26.78 24.20
CA ALA A 125 -15.35 27.37 22.90
C ALA A 125 -14.73 26.50 21.77
N ARG A 126 -15.36 26.50 20.59
CA ARG A 126 -14.84 25.85 19.38
C ARG A 126 -13.66 26.64 18.82
N LYS A 127 -12.51 26.49 19.47
CA LYS A 127 -11.22 27.02 19.01
C LYS A 127 -10.90 26.48 17.61
N LYS A 128 -10.38 27.35 16.76
CA LYS A 128 -10.15 27.09 15.33
C LYS A 128 -8.67 26.84 15.02
N TYR A 129 -8.44 26.06 13.98
CA TYR A 129 -7.19 25.98 13.25
C TYR A 129 -7.36 26.69 11.91
N GLU A 130 -6.35 27.47 11.51
CA GLU A 130 -6.26 28.12 10.22
C GLU A 130 -4.85 27.94 9.68
N VAL A 131 -4.73 27.41 8.46
CA VAL A 131 -3.46 27.20 7.76
C VAL A 131 -3.27 28.31 6.75
N ARG A 132 -2.07 28.89 6.66
CA ARG A 132 -1.68 29.82 5.61
C ARG A 132 -0.41 29.36 4.91
N ILE A 133 -0.36 29.59 3.61
CA ILE A 133 0.80 29.38 2.74
C ILE A 133 1.03 30.69 2.01
N VAL A 134 2.26 31.22 2.06
CA VAL A 134 2.65 32.46 1.39
C VAL A 134 3.88 32.21 0.52
N ASP A 135 3.75 32.47 -0.78
CA ASP A 135 4.76 32.23 -1.83
C ASP A 135 5.43 30.84 -1.78
N GLY A 136 4.64 29.82 -1.43
CA GLY A 136 5.05 28.43 -1.35
C GLY A 136 5.65 27.95 -2.68
N SER A 137 6.89 27.46 -2.62
CA SER A 137 7.65 27.09 -3.81
C SER A 137 8.57 25.90 -3.54
N TYR A 138 8.90 25.14 -4.60
CA TYR A 138 9.80 24.00 -4.52
C TYR A 138 10.59 23.84 -5.82
N THR A 139 11.92 23.79 -5.69
CA THR A 139 12.84 23.61 -6.82
C THR A 139 13.75 22.41 -6.58
N VAL A 140 14.04 21.69 -7.66
CA VAL A 140 14.85 20.47 -7.66
C VAL A 140 15.95 20.59 -8.71
N THR A 141 17.19 20.54 -8.24
CA THR A 141 18.44 20.65 -9.00
C THR A 141 19.06 19.27 -9.14
N ASN A 142 18.77 18.59 -10.25
CA ASN A 142 19.28 17.25 -10.55
C ASN A 142 20.61 17.33 -11.33
N PRO A 143 21.62 16.50 -11.02
CA PRO A 143 22.75 16.29 -11.92
C PRO A 143 22.29 15.46 -13.13
N LEU A 144 22.60 15.92 -14.34
CA LEU A 144 22.33 15.16 -15.57
C LEU A 144 23.31 13.96 -15.68
N PRO A 145 22.86 12.78 -16.15
CA PRO A 145 23.74 11.65 -16.46
C PRO A 145 24.70 12.00 -17.60
N ASP A 146 25.98 11.65 -17.46
CA ASP A 146 27.03 12.00 -18.42
C ASP A 146 26.82 11.37 -19.83
N ASP A 147 25.99 10.32 -19.96
CA ASP A 147 25.65 9.67 -21.24
C ASP A 147 24.69 10.49 -22.15
N TYR A 148 24.08 11.58 -21.67
CA TYR A 148 23.14 12.38 -22.49
C TYR A 148 23.77 12.93 -23.77
N ASP A 149 25.04 13.33 -23.72
CA ASP A 149 25.75 13.84 -24.89
C ASP A 149 25.99 12.74 -25.95
N ALA A 150 26.08 11.46 -25.58
CA ALA A 150 26.23 10.36 -26.54
C ALA A 150 24.99 10.17 -27.43
N VAL A 151 23.80 10.48 -26.91
CA VAL A 151 22.53 10.47 -27.66
C VAL A 151 22.42 11.70 -28.57
N ILE A 152 22.77 12.89 -28.06
CA ILE A 152 22.66 14.15 -28.80
C ILE A 152 23.72 14.26 -29.91
N LEU A 153 24.95 13.80 -29.67
CA LEU A 153 26.01 13.80 -30.70
C LEU A 153 25.70 12.86 -31.85
N ARG A 154 24.99 11.74 -31.63
CA ARG A 154 24.47 10.89 -32.72
C ARG A 154 23.37 11.59 -33.51
N ARG A 155 22.45 12.30 -32.86
CA ARG A 155 21.38 13.08 -33.53
C ARG A 155 21.88 14.23 -34.42
N LYS A 156 23.13 14.70 -34.24
CA LYS A 156 23.75 15.73 -35.10
C LYS A 156 24.68 15.18 -36.18
N GLY A 157 24.78 13.85 -36.33
CA GLY A 157 25.75 13.18 -37.20
C GLY A 157 25.21 12.64 -38.53
N HIS A 158 24.05 13.10 -39.02
CA HIS A 158 23.48 12.68 -40.32
C HIS A 158 22.99 13.89 -41.13
N GLY A 159 23.75 14.24 -42.16
CA GLY A 159 23.37 15.25 -43.16
C GLY A 159 24.58 15.77 -43.95
N GLY A 160 24.64 15.44 -45.24
CA GLY A 160 25.46 16.13 -46.25
C GLY A 160 26.94 15.73 -46.39
N ASP A 161 27.19 14.79 -47.30
CA ASP A 161 28.10 14.92 -48.46
C ASP A 161 29.65 15.02 -48.35
N GLU A 162 30.28 14.42 -49.38
CA GLU A 162 31.60 14.63 -50.01
C GLU A 162 32.95 14.36 -49.27
N GLU A 163 33.56 13.25 -49.71
CA GLU A 163 34.96 13.07 -50.20
C GLU A 163 36.22 13.44 -49.37
N ASP A 164 36.96 12.36 -49.01
CA ASP A 164 38.40 12.12 -49.26
C ASP A 164 39.50 12.36 -48.18
N HIS A 165 40.57 11.57 -48.35
CA HIS A 165 41.96 11.66 -47.85
C HIS A 165 42.32 11.31 -46.37
N ALA A 166 42.71 10.03 -46.23
CA ALA A 166 44.05 9.58 -45.79
C ALA A 166 44.49 9.61 -44.30
N ALA A 167 44.56 8.38 -43.75
CA ALA A 167 45.67 7.78 -42.99
C ALA A 167 46.23 8.45 -41.69
N GLY A 168 46.06 7.74 -40.57
CA GLY A 168 46.86 7.92 -39.34
C GLY A 168 46.65 6.77 -38.34
N GLU A 169 47.63 5.87 -38.19
CA GLU A 169 47.65 4.89 -37.09
C GLU A 169 48.27 5.51 -35.82
N GLU A 170 47.55 5.52 -34.70
CA GLU A 170 48.16 5.52 -33.37
C GLU A 170 47.50 4.48 -32.46
N LYS A 171 48.33 3.69 -31.76
CA LYS A 171 47.91 2.67 -30.78
C LYS A 171 48.25 3.20 -29.37
N PRO A 172 47.32 3.15 -28.39
CA PRO A 172 47.61 3.61 -27.04
C PRO A 172 48.66 2.72 -26.36
N HIS A 173 49.72 3.34 -25.83
CA HIS A 173 50.79 2.63 -25.12
C HIS A 173 50.33 2.08 -23.76
N ILE A 174 50.68 0.81 -23.49
CA ILE A 174 50.60 0.22 -22.14
C ILE A 174 51.93 0.50 -21.41
N PRO A 175 51.94 1.16 -20.24
CA PRO A 175 53.16 1.38 -19.47
C PRO A 175 53.54 0.15 -18.64
N THR A 176 54.70 -0.45 -18.93
CA THR A 176 55.32 -1.49 -18.09
C THR A 176 55.95 -0.88 -16.84
N VAL A 177 55.70 -1.50 -15.67
CA VAL A 177 56.29 -1.08 -14.38
C VAL A 177 57.45 -2.01 -14.02
N ALA A 178 58.65 -1.45 -13.90
CA ALA A 178 59.85 -2.13 -13.42
C ALA A 178 60.05 -1.93 -11.90
N SER A 179 60.85 -2.80 -11.28
CA SER A 179 61.05 -2.88 -9.84
C SER A 179 61.95 -1.78 -9.24
N SER A 180 61.59 -1.24 -8.07
CA SER A 180 62.39 -1.31 -6.82
C SER A 180 61.97 -0.29 -5.74
N GLY A 181 62.10 -0.68 -4.45
CA GLY A 181 62.34 0.21 -3.31
C GLY A 181 61.18 1.04 -2.70
N GLY A 182 61.08 1.04 -1.36
CA GLY A 182 60.51 2.18 -0.61
C GLY A 182 59.06 2.08 -0.11
N GLY A 183 58.72 1.06 0.68
CA GLY A 183 57.36 0.78 1.21
C GLY A 183 56.69 1.84 2.11
N ILE A 184 57.28 3.03 2.31
CA ILE A 184 56.71 4.14 3.10
C ILE A 184 56.09 5.25 2.21
N SER A 185 56.45 5.28 0.92
CA SER A 185 55.87 6.22 -0.06
C SER A 185 54.40 5.92 -0.38
N PHE A 186 54.05 4.63 -0.46
CA PHE A 186 52.76 4.16 -0.98
C PHE A 186 51.57 4.61 -0.12
N VAL A 187 51.61 4.42 1.20
CA VAL A 187 50.51 4.80 2.12
C VAL A 187 50.26 6.32 2.08
N ARG A 188 51.32 7.13 1.99
CA ARG A 188 51.20 8.60 1.93
C ARG A 188 50.69 9.09 0.56
N LYS A 189 51.02 8.37 -0.53
CA LYS A 189 50.40 8.60 -1.85
C LYS A 189 48.95 8.15 -1.89
N LEU A 190 48.57 7.03 -1.27
CA LEU A 190 47.17 6.59 -1.17
C LEU A 190 46.32 7.63 -0.41
N GLY A 191 46.80 8.12 0.73
CA GLY A 191 46.17 9.18 1.50
C GLY A 191 46.10 10.54 0.78
N HIS A 192 46.93 10.77 -0.25
CA HIS A 192 46.80 11.92 -1.14
C HIS A 192 45.81 11.64 -2.28
N PHE A 193 45.85 10.46 -2.88
CA PHE A 193 44.94 10.03 -3.95
C PHE A 193 43.47 10.09 -3.50
N PHE A 194 43.15 9.55 -2.33
CA PHE A 194 41.81 9.67 -1.72
C PHE A 194 41.42 11.09 -1.27
N ARG A 195 42.36 12.05 -1.24
CA ARG A 195 42.13 13.41 -0.72
C ARG A 195 42.18 14.50 -1.80
N THR A 196 42.82 14.24 -2.95
CA THR A 196 42.79 15.11 -4.14
C THR A 196 42.14 14.45 -5.36
N GLY A 197 41.67 13.20 -5.24
CA GLY A 197 40.92 12.46 -6.26
C GLY A 197 39.50 12.98 -6.53
N ARG A 198 39.23 14.28 -6.34
CA ARG A 198 38.07 14.93 -6.96
C ARG A 198 38.43 15.22 -8.42
N PHE A 199 38.17 14.26 -9.30
CA PHE A 199 37.84 14.59 -10.68
C PHE A 199 36.55 15.40 -10.65
N GLN A 200 36.70 16.73 -10.60
CA GLN A 200 35.58 17.66 -10.56
C GLN A 200 35.05 17.86 -11.98
N PHE A 201 34.48 16.79 -12.54
CA PHE A 201 33.65 16.86 -13.74
C PHE A 201 32.54 17.88 -13.46
N SER A 202 32.39 18.84 -14.37
CA SER A 202 31.36 19.87 -14.29
C SER A 202 30.02 19.31 -14.77
N GLN A 203 29.47 18.34 -14.02
CA GLN A 203 28.15 17.79 -14.28
C GLN A 203 27.15 18.94 -14.38
N ARG A 204 26.46 19.04 -15.53
CA ARG A 204 25.40 20.03 -15.71
C ARG A 204 24.27 19.68 -14.77
N THR A 205 23.92 20.62 -13.92
CA THR A 205 22.78 20.52 -13.03
C THR A 205 21.60 21.27 -13.62
N GLU A 206 20.50 20.59 -13.89
CA GLU A 206 19.25 21.22 -14.31
C GLU A 206 18.39 21.53 -13.08
N THR A 207 17.97 22.79 -12.92
CA THR A 207 17.07 23.21 -11.83
C THR A 207 15.66 23.35 -12.35
N LYS A 208 14.82 22.35 -12.06
CA LYS A 208 13.41 22.32 -12.40
C LYS A 208 12.59 22.92 -11.25
N VAL A 209 11.75 23.90 -11.56
CA VAL A 209 10.73 24.40 -10.62
C VAL A 209 9.57 23.41 -10.65
N ILE A 210 9.16 22.90 -9.48
CA ILE A 210 8.03 21.95 -9.33
C ILE A 210 6.81 22.65 -8.72
N MET A 211 7.02 23.70 -7.92
CA MET A 211 5.97 24.54 -7.34
C MET A 211 6.42 26.01 -7.34
N ASP A 212 5.53 26.95 -7.69
CA ASP A 212 5.83 28.38 -7.85
C ASP A 212 4.70 29.26 -7.28
N ARG A 213 5.06 30.18 -6.36
CA ARG A 213 4.18 31.22 -5.78
C ARG A 213 2.79 30.74 -5.31
N VAL A 214 2.76 29.58 -4.67
CA VAL A 214 1.53 29.02 -4.09
C VAL A 214 1.10 29.82 -2.86
N ASN A 215 -0.10 30.36 -2.92
CA ASN A 215 -0.69 31.20 -1.88
C ASN A 215 -2.08 30.65 -1.52
N LEU A 216 -2.29 30.20 -0.27
CA LEU A 216 -3.51 29.49 0.18
C LEU A 216 -3.85 29.79 1.64
N ARG A 217 -5.14 29.90 1.94
CA ARG A 217 -5.70 30.02 3.30
C ARG A 217 -6.75 28.92 3.49
N LEU A 218 -6.62 28.12 4.55
CA LEU A 218 -7.46 26.94 4.81
C LEU A 218 -8.06 27.02 6.22
N GLU A 219 -9.37 26.80 6.36
CA GLU A 219 -10.10 27.05 7.61
C GLU A 219 -10.62 25.76 8.30
N SER A 220 -10.65 25.78 9.64
CA SER A 220 -11.18 24.72 10.51
C SER A 220 -12.58 24.23 10.10
N GLY A 221 -12.77 22.91 10.10
CA GLY A 221 -14.06 22.25 9.89
C GLY A 221 -14.46 22.05 8.43
N LYS A 222 -13.73 22.64 7.48
CA LYS A 222 -13.89 22.42 6.03
C LYS A 222 -13.08 21.23 5.52
N MET A 223 -13.46 20.74 4.34
CA MET A 223 -12.66 19.85 3.50
C MET A 223 -12.34 20.48 2.15
N TYR A 224 -11.07 20.38 1.76
CA TYR A 224 -10.50 20.92 0.54
C TYR A 224 -10.16 19.80 -0.45
N LEU A 225 -10.66 19.89 -1.69
CA LEU A 225 -10.29 19.01 -2.80
C LEU A 225 -9.12 19.61 -3.59
N VAL A 226 -8.00 18.90 -3.67
CA VAL A 226 -6.87 19.25 -4.54
C VAL A 226 -7.00 18.46 -5.85
N LEU A 227 -7.29 19.15 -6.94
CA LEU A 227 -7.56 18.58 -8.26
C LEU A 227 -6.51 19.03 -9.29
N GLY A 228 -6.30 18.23 -10.32
CA GLY A 228 -5.38 18.52 -11.43
C GLY A 228 -4.66 17.28 -11.97
N GLN A 229 -4.21 17.38 -13.22
CA GLN A 229 -3.02 16.74 -13.82
C GLN A 229 -2.26 15.66 -12.99
N PRO A 230 -2.06 14.39 -13.40
CA PRO A 230 -0.91 13.64 -12.93
C PRO A 230 0.38 14.45 -13.16
N GLY A 231 1.26 14.51 -12.16
CA GLY A 231 2.48 15.31 -12.26
C GLY A 231 2.26 16.84 -12.29
N CYS A 232 1.07 17.38 -11.95
CA CYS A 232 0.92 18.84 -11.77
C CYS A 232 1.44 19.38 -10.43
N GLY A 233 1.77 18.50 -9.48
CA GLY A 233 2.32 18.86 -8.17
C GLY A 233 1.43 18.57 -6.95
N LYS A 234 0.26 17.91 -7.11
CA LYS A 234 -0.69 17.60 -6.00
C LYS A 234 -0.02 17.06 -4.74
N SER A 235 0.71 15.95 -4.87
CA SER A 235 1.44 15.31 -3.77
C SER A 235 2.59 16.16 -3.24
N THR A 236 3.20 17.00 -4.08
CA THR A 236 4.23 17.97 -3.67
C THR A 236 3.63 19.04 -2.75
N LEU A 237 2.45 19.58 -3.08
CA LEU A 237 1.71 20.53 -2.23
C LEU A 237 1.41 19.92 -0.86
N LEU A 238 0.86 18.70 -0.83
CA LEU A 238 0.56 18.00 0.43
C LEU A 238 1.83 17.75 1.26
N LYS A 239 2.96 17.40 0.63
CA LYS A 239 4.25 17.21 1.31
C LYS A 239 4.92 18.52 1.75
N ILE A 240 4.68 19.66 1.08
CA ILE A 240 5.07 21.00 1.57
C ILE A 240 4.34 21.29 2.88
N ILE A 241 3.01 21.13 2.89
CA ILE A 241 2.16 21.38 4.06
C ILE A 241 2.52 20.43 5.21
N ALA A 242 2.77 19.16 4.92
CA ALA A 242 3.15 18.16 5.93
C ALA A 242 4.60 18.25 6.43
N ASN A 243 5.45 19.12 5.89
CA ASN A 243 6.90 19.16 6.16
C ASN A 243 7.65 17.86 5.76
N ASN A 244 7.09 17.07 4.83
CA ASN A 244 7.58 15.74 4.44
C ASN A 244 8.39 15.72 3.12
N LEU A 245 8.87 16.87 2.63
CA LEU A 245 9.82 16.93 1.52
C LEU A 245 11.28 16.90 2.02
N THR A 246 12.11 16.12 1.33
CA THR A 246 13.56 16.07 1.50
C THR A 246 14.20 17.43 1.19
N GLN A 247 15.03 17.92 2.12
CA GLN A 247 15.80 19.17 2.03
C GLN A 247 17.30 18.87 1.83
N ASP A 248 17.59 18.03 0.83
CA ASP A 248 18.97 17.74 0.42
C ASP A 248 19.54 18.87 -0.46
N LYS A 249 20.84 18.80 -0.78
CA LYS A 249 21.57 19.89 -1.46
C LYS A 249 21.04 20.29 -2.85
N GLY A 250 20.20 19.46 -3.46
CA GLY A 250 19.50 19.77 -4.71
C GLY A 250 18.04 20.20 -4.52
N HIS A 251 17.48 20.24 -3.31
CA HIS A 251 16.04 20.42 -3.07
C HIS A 251 15.79 21.62 -2.16
N VAL A 252 15.21 22.70 -2.71
CA VAL A 252 14.94 23.93 -1.97
C VAL A 252 13.44 24.17 -1.88
N VAL A 253 12.92 24.26 -0.65
CA VAL A 253 11.56 24.73 -0.35
C VAL A 253 11.61 26.23 -0.04
N GLY A 254 10.80 27.03 -0.72
CA GLY A 254 10.61 28.45 -0.48
C GLY A 254 9.18 28.80 -0.03
N GLY A 255 8.98 30.05 0.37
CA GLY A 255 7.74 30.53 1.00
C GLY A 255 7.63 30.20 2.50
N THR A 256 6.59 30.71 3.16
CA THR A 256 6.22 30.31 4.53
C THR A 256 5.00 29.40 4.53
N VAL A 257 4.94 28.53 5.55
CA VAL A 257 3.76 27.74 5.89
C VAL A 257 3.52 27.92 7.38
N GLU A 258 2.32 28.36 7.74
CA GLU A 258 1.95 28.78 9.08
C GLU A 258 0.63 28.13 9.51
N ILE A 259 0.51 27.76 10.79
CA ILE A 259 -0.76 27.35 11.40
C ILE A 259 -0.98 28.24 12.62
N ASN A 260 -2.12 28.93 12.69
CA ASN A 260 -2.47 29.88 13.76
C ASN A 260 -1.34 30.91 14.06
N GLY A 261 -0.68 31.43 13.01
CA GLY A 261 0.43 32.39 13.12
C GLY A 261 1.79 31.78 13.50
N ILE A 262 1.91 30.45 13.52
CA ILE A 262 3.16 29.75 13.87
C ILE A 262 3.78 29.14 12.63
N GLU A 263 4.99 29.59 12.27
CA GLU A 263 5.78 29.03 11.17
C GLU A 263 6.19 27.57 11.41
N ARG A 264 6.31 26.82 10.32
CA ARG A 264 6.93 25.47 10.20
C ARG A 264 8.23 25.25 10.98
N ASN A 265 9.04 26.29 11.18
CA ASN A 265 10.35 26.21 11.84
C ASN A 265 10.35 26.69 13.32
N HIS A 266 9.20 27.11 13.86
CA HIS A 266 9.10 27.76 15.17
C HIS A 266 9.31 26.79 16.36
N LYS A 267 10.52 26.81 16.92
CA LYS A 267 10.87 26.04 18.13
C LYS A 267 10.23 26.69 19.37
N PRO A 268 9.72 25.91 20.34
CA PRO A 268 9.98 24.47 20.57
C PRO A 268 8.94 23.50 19.97
N LEU A 269 8.10 23.93 19.01
CA LEU A 269 7.01 23.10 18.49
C LEU A 269 7.49 22.08 17.45
N TYR A 270 6.79 20.96 17.36
CA TYR A 270 7.02 19.90 16.37
C TYR A 270 5.87 19.88 15.36
N TRP A 271 6.11 20.39 14.15
CA TRP A 271 5.12 20.53 13.08
C TRP A 271 4.35 19.24 12.76
N THR A 272 5.05 18.11 12.74
CA THR A 272 4.53 16.74 12.61
C THR A 272 3.44 16.37 13.64
N ASN A 273 3.32 17.10 14.75
CA ASN A 273 2.25 16.88 15.72
C ASN A 273 0.97 17.65 15.38
N LEU A 274 1.04 18.62 14.46
CA LEU A 274 -0.07 19.42 13.95
C LEU A 274 -0.61 18.87 12.62
N VAL A 275 0.28 18.42 11.73
CA VAL A 275 -0.07 17.91 10.40
C VAL A 275 0.25 16.43 10.29
N SER A 276 -0.76 15.63 9.93
CA SER A 276 -0.61 14.23 9.52
C SER A 276 -0.67 14.10 8.00
N TYR A 277 0.11 13.19 7.44
CA TYR A 277 0.14 12.88 6.00
C TYR A 277 -0.16 11.40 5.76
N ILE A 278 -1.19 11.15 4.96
CA ILE A 278 -1.59 9.83 4.47
C ILE A 278 -1.03 9.69 3.05
N ASP A 279 -0.04 8.81 2.93
CA ASP A 279 0.63 8.44 1.68
C ASP A 279 -0.30 7.58 0.79
N GLN A 280 -0.13 7.67 -0.52
CA GLN A 280 -0.89 6.92 -1.53
C GLN A 280 -0.76 5.39 -1.37
N ILE A 281 0.38 4.93 -0.85
CA ILE A 281 0.71 3.50 -0.68
C ILE A 281 0.36 3.02 0.74
N ASP A 282 -0.48 1.97 0.83
CA ASP A 282 -0.90 1.31 2.08
C ASP A 282 0.25 0.59 2.81
N ARG A 283 1.13 1.33 3.48
CA ARG A 283 2.20 0.75 4.32
C ARG A 283 1.63 0.34 5.69
N LEU A 284 1.14 -0.90 5.79
CA LEU A 284 0.56 -1.50 7.01
C LEU A 284 1.21 -2.86 7.35
N HIS A 285 1.08 -3.31 8.60
CA HIS A 285 1.54 -4.65 9.02
C HIS A 285 0.46 -5.71 8.77
N SER A 286 0.69 -6.60 7.81
CA SER A 286 -0.27 -7.64 7.37
C SER A 286 -0.73 -8.63 8.45
N LEU A 287 0.08 -8.86 9.49
CA LEU A 287 -0.19 -9.78 10.60
C LEU A 287 -0.85 -9.09 11.83
N LEU A 288 -1.16 -7.79 11.77
CA LEU A 288 -2.00 -7.11 12.76
C LEU A 288 -3.46 -7.15 12.34
N THR A 289 -4.38 -7.08 13.31
CA THR A 289 -5.79 -6.82 13.01
C THR A 289 -6.05 -5.35 12.72
N VAL A 290 -7.19 -5.05 12.11
CA VAL A 290 -7.67 -3.69 11.89
C VAL A 290 -7.72 -2.88 13.20
N LYS A 291 -8.25 -3.47 14.29
CA LYS A 291 -8.30 -2.85 15.61
C LYS A 291 -6.90 -2.60 16.16
N GLU A 292 -6.04 -3.61 16.21
CA GLU A 292 -4.67 -3.49 16.77
C GLU A 292 -3.83 -2.44 16.04
N THR A 293 -4.04 -2.28 14.73
CA THR A 293 -3.36 -1.26 13.92
C THR A 293 -3.76 0.16 14.35
N CYS A 294 -5.06 0.39 14.56
CA CYS A 294 -5.59 1.70 14.97
C CYS A 294 -5.33 2.00 16.45
N ASP A 295 -5.42 0.97 17.30
CA ASP A 295 -5.07 1.02 18.73
C ASP A 295 -3.59 1.34 18.94
N PHE A 296 -2.68 0.68 18.22
CA PHE A 296 -1.24 1.00 18.30
C PHE A 296 -0.94 2.46 17.95
N ALA A 297 -1.62 3.01 16.93
CA ALA A 297 -1.49 4.43 16.57
C ALA A 297 -2.05 5.36 17.66
N PHE A 298 -3.23 5.05 18.22
CA PHE A 298 -3.82 5.78 19.33
C PHE A 298 -2.91 5.78 20.57
N GLN A 299 -2.42 4.61 21.00
CA GLN A 299 -1.51 4.44 22.14
C GLN A 299 -0.19 5.19 21.95
N CYS A 300 0.34 5.26 20.73
CA CYS A 300 1.57 6.02 20.44
C CYS A 300 1.41 7.54 20.55
N ARG A 301 0.21 8.06 20.27
CA ARG A 301 -0.02 9.50 20.01
C ARG A 301 -0.90 10.21 21.02
N VAL A 302 -2.07 9.64 21.32
CA VAL A 302 -3.10 10.22 22.19
C VAL A 302 -3.06 9.57 23.57
N ARG A 303 -2.84 8.24 23.62
CA ARG A 303 -2.65 7.39 24.81
C ARG A 303 -3.85 7.28 25.77
N THR A 304 -4.53 8.37 26.05
CA THR A 304 -5.66 8.47 26.98
C THR A 304 -6.67 9.50 26.48
N HIS A 305 -7.94 9.34 26.82
CA HIS A 305 -9.03 10.23 26.44
C HIS A 305 -9.00 11.64 27.08
N MET A 306 -8.02 11.92 27.94
CA MET A 306 -7.74 13.26 28.47
C MET A 306 -7.15 14.19 27.40
N THR A 307 -7.74 15.36 27.17
CA THR A 307 -7.10 16.39 26.34
C THR A 307 -6.19 17.28 27.19
N PRO A 308 -5.18 17.96 26.60
CA PRO A 308 -4.21 18.78 27.36
C PRO A 308 -4.82 19.94 28.18
N ASN A 309 -6.08 20.30 27.89
CA ASN A 309 -6.82 21.39 28.52
C ASN A 309 -7.85 20.93 29.56
N MET A 310 -7.92 19.62 29.89
CA MET A 310 -8.76 19.11 30.98
C MET A 310 -8.08 19.33 32.35
N PRO A 311 -8.84 19.61 33.43
CA PRO A 311 -8.30 19.69 34.77
C PRO A 311 -7.83 18.30 35.22
N VAL A 312 -6.51 18.10 35.30
CA VAL A 312 -5.90 16.81 35.66
C VAL A 312 -6.26 16.39 37.10
N ASP A 313 -6.51 17.36 37.98
CA ASP A 313 -6.81 17.13 39.40
C ASP A 313 -8.30 16.81 39.70
N ASP A 314 -9.16 16.73 38.68
CA ASP A 314 -10.59 16.42 38.82
C ASP A 314 -10.84 14.89 38.74
N PRO A 315 -11.29 14.23 39.83
CA PRO A 315 -11.47 12.78 39.86
C PRO A 315 -12.63 12.28 38.98
N GLU A 316 -13.69 13.08 38.74
CA GLU A 316 -14.79 12.67 37.86
C GLU A 316 -14.33 12.66 36.40
N VAL A 317 -13.50 13.64 36.02
CA VAL A 317 -12.85 13.68 34.71
C VAL A 317 -11.87 12.52 34.54
N GLN A 318 -11.10 12.18 35.58
CA GLN A 318 -10.23 10.99 35.55
C GLN A 318 -11.01 9.69 35.39
N GLU A 319 -12.04 9.44 36.19
CA GLU A 319 -12.83 8.20 36.12
C GLU A 319 -13.54 8.09 34.76
N ARG A 320 -14.05 9.20 34.21
CA ARG A 320 -14.69 9.23 32.90
C ARG A 320 -13.71 9.00 31.75
N ALA A 321 -12.50 9.55 31.82
CA ALA A 321 -11.44 9.25 30.85
C ALA A 321 -11.04 7.77 30.90
N GLN A 322 -10.84 7.20 32.09
CA GLN A 322 -10.50 5.79 32.29
C GLN A 322 -11.58 4.84 31.75
N LYS A 323 -12.86 5.18 31.86
CA LYS A 323 -13.96 4.41 31.24
C LYS A 323 -13.92 4.45 29.72
N LEU A 324 -13.71 5.63 29.12
CA LEU A 324 -13.58 5.76 27.67
C LEU A 324 -12.33 5.04 27.12
N ASP A 325 -11.22 5.06 27.88
CA ASP A 325 -9.99 4.32 27.58
C ASP A 325 -10.21 2.80 27.66
N ALA A 326 -10.98 2.32 28.65
CA ALA A 326 -11.31 0.90 28.81
C ALA A 326 -12.29 0.36 27.75
N GLU A 327 -13.05 1.23 27.09
CA GLU A 327 -13.99 0.90 26.00
C GLU A 327 -13.37 1.09 24.60
N ASP A 328 -12.08 1.43 24.51
CA ASP A 328 -11.37 1.81 23.28
C ASP A 328 -12.13 2.90 22.48
N TRP A 329 -12.77 3.87 23.15
CA TRP A 329 -13.85 4.66 22.56
C TRP A 329 -13.44 5.41 21.29
N MET A 330 -12.23 5.99 21.22
CA MET A 330 -11.73 6.62 19.98
C MET A 330 -11.63 5.62 18.84
N VAL A 331 -10.98 4.48 19.08
CA VAL A 331 -10.70 3.47 18.05
C VAL A 331 -12.00 2.86 17.56
N THR A 332 -12.90 2.47 18.48
CA THR A 332 -14.23 1.96 18.15
C THR A 332 -15.07 3.00 17.40
N THR A 333 -14.98 4.30 17.74
CA THR A 333 -15.70 5.38 17.04
C THR A 333 -15.14 5.62 15.64
N VAL A 334 -13.82 5.66 15.46
CA VAL A 334 -13.18 5.81 14.13
C VAL A 334 -13.47 4.60 13.24
N LEU A 335 -13.41 3.37 13.78
CA LEU A 335 -13.76 2.16 13.03
C LEU A 335 -15.26 2.05 12.72
N LYS A 336 -16.15 2.57 13.59
CA LYS A 336 -17.60 2.67 13.34
C LYS A 336 -17.88 3.70 12.24
N ALA A 337 -17.24 4.87 12.30
CA ALA A 337 -17.34 5.89 11.26
C ALA A 337 -16.84 5.35 9.90
N MET A 338 -15.65 4.76 9.84
CA MET A 338 -15.05 4.24 8.60
C MET A 338 -15.66 2.92 8.09
N GLY A 339 -16.80 2.46 8.63
CA GLY A 339 -17.48 1.23 8.22
C GLY A 339 -16.69 -0.07 8.50
N LEU A 340 -15.60 0.00 9.25
CA LEU A 340 -14.67 -1.10 9.51
C LEU A 340 -15.04 -1.97 10.72
N LEU A 341 -16.05 -1.58 11.50
CA LEU A 341 -16.42 -2.28 12.74
C LEU A 341 -16.69 -3.80 12.54
N ARG A 342 -17.16 -4.20 11.34
CA ARG A 342 -17.39 -5.62 10.97
C ARG A 342 -16.09 -6.43 10.81
N VAL A 343 -14.99 -5.78 10.43
CA VAL A 343 -13.67 -6.40 10.15
C VAL A 343 -12.62 -6.05 11.21
N LYS A 344 -13.03 -5.47 12.35
CA LYS A 344 -12.12 -4.97 13.40
C LYS A 344 -11.12 -6.03 13.88
N ASP A 345 -11.54 -7.30 13.96
CA ASP A 345 -10.73 -8.43 14.44
C ASP A 345 -10.10 -9.25 13.29
N THR A 346 -10.33 -8.85 12.04
CA THR A 346 -9.71 -9.45 10.84
C THR A 346 -8.30 -8.91 10.65
N PHE A 347 -7.37 -9.75 10.17
CA PHE A 347 -6.04 -9.29 9.77
C PHE A 347 -6.12 -8.29 8.61
N VAL A 348 -5.25 -7.28 8.61
CA VAL A 348 -5.10 -6.35 7.47
C VAL A 348 -4.71 -7.11 6.20
N GLY A 349 -3.82 -8.10 6.34
CA GLY A 349 -3.35 -8.91 5.22
C GLY A 349 -2.34 -8.19 4.31
N ASP A 350 -1.88 -8.93 3.31
CA ASP A 350 -1.00 -8.49 2.23
C ASP A 350 -1.20 -9.44 1.04
N ASP A 351 -1.11 -8.88 -0.16
CA ASP A 351 -1.46 -9.54 -1.42
C ASP A 351 -0.56 -10.76 -1.74
N SER A 352 0.60 -10.87 -1.07
CA SER A 352 1.57 -11.96 -1.29
C SER A 352 1.59 -13.08 -0.23
N LYS A 353 1.15 -12.81 1.02
CA LYS A 353 1.45 -13.67 2.18
C LYS A 353 0.27 -14.00 3.10
N VAL A 354 -0.71 -13.11 3.26
CA VAL A 354 -1.74 -13.22 4.31
C VAL A 354 -3.07 -12.70 3.78
N ARG A 355 -4.06 -13.59 3.61
CA ARG A 355 -5.44 -13.18 3.32
C ARG A 355 -5.98 -12.33 4.47
N GLY A 356 -6.43 -11.12 4.15
CA GLY A 356 -6.98 -10.15 5.12
C GLY A 356 -8.25 -9.48 4.61
N VAL A 357 -8.39 -8.19 4.90
CA VAL A 357 -9.48 -7.34 4.43
C VAL A 357 -9.37 -7.03 2.92
N SER A 358 -10.43 -6.54 2.28
CA SER A 358 -10.37 -6.14 0.86
C SER A 358 -9.43 -4.94 0.64
N GLY A 359 -8.97 -4.69 -0.59
CA GLY A 359 -8.15 -3.50 -0.91
C GLY A 359 -8.85 -2.18 -0.53
N GLY A 360 -10.16 -2.09 -0.72
CA GLY A 360 -10.94 -0.93 -0.31
C GLY A 360 -11.11 -0.79 1.21
N GLU A 361 -11.21 -1.90 1.94
CA GLU A 361 -11.15 -1.88 3.40
C GLU A 361 -9.74 -1.51 3.88
N ARG A 362 -8.67 -2.00 3.25
CA ARG A 362 -7.26 -1.71 3.58
C ARG A 362 -6.95 -0.22 3.52
N LYS A 363 -7.42 0.49 2.50
CA LYS A 363 -7.32 1.96 2.41
C LYS A 363 -8.06 2.66 3.54
N ARG A 364 -9.26 2.20 3.90
CA ARG A 364 -9.98 2.71 5.09
C ARG A 364 -9.19 2.45 6.38
N VAL A 365 -8.44 1.35 6.49
CA VAL A 365 -7.53 1.10 7.65
C VAL A 365 -6.38 2.10 7.68
N THR A 366 -5.73 2.40 6.54
CA THR A 366 -4.68 3.43 6.47
C THR A 366 -5.19 4.81 6.90
N VAL A 367 -6.37 5.20 6.45
CA VAL A 367 -7.02 6.46 6.87
C VAL A 367 -7.44 6.41 8.36
N SER A 368 -7.86 5.25 8.87
CA SER A 368 -8.22 5.07 10.29
C SER A 368 -7.02 5.17 11.23
N GLU A 369 -5.89 4.51 10.89
CA GLU A 369 -4.63 4.57 11.64
C GLU A 369 -4.21 6.03 11.84
N MET A 370 -4.20 6.81 10.75
CA MET A 370 -3.79 8.22 10.75
C MET A 370 -4.87 9.20 11.24
N THR A 371 -6.12 8.74 11.42
CA THR A 371 -7.16 9.48 12.15
C THR A 371 -7.03 9.31 13.66
N CYS A 372 -6.65 8.11 14.13
CA CYS A 372 -6.36 7.85 15.54
C CYS A 372 -5.15 8.63 16.10
N VAL A 373 -4.33 9.22 15.23
CA VAL A 373 -3.20 10.12 15.57
C VAL A 373 -3.64 11.45 16.18
N GLY A 374 -4.89 11.89 15.92
CA GLY A 374 -5.46 13.12 16.49
C GLY A 374 -4.86 14.44 15.95
N ALA A 375 -4.31 14.45 14.74
CA ALA A 375 -3.71 15.65 14.15
C ALA A 375 -4.78 16.69 13.71
N PRO A 376 -4.65 17.98 14.09
CA PRO A 376 -5.54 19.06 13.65
C PRO A 376 -5.68 19.25 12.13
N VAL A 377 -4.60 19.02 11.38
CA VAL A 377 -4.56 19.09 9.92
C VAL A 377 -4.24 17.70 9.36
N GLN A 378 -5.01 17.25 8.37
CA GLN A 378 -4.78 15.98 7.68
C GLN A 378 -4.66 16.21 6.17
N CYS A 379 -3.53 15.75 5.60
CA CYS A 379 -3.30 15.68 4.17
C CYS A 379 -3.48 14.23 3.69
N LEU A 380 -4.35 14.00 2.71
CA LEU A 380 -4.68 12.68 2.16
C LEU A 380 -4.32 12.65 0.67
N ASP A 381 -3.35 11.82 0.29
CA ASP A 381 -2.78 11.81 -1.06
C ASP A 381 -3.37 10.68 -1.93
N GLU A 382 -4.11 11.05 -2.98
CA GLU A 382 -4.70 10.20 -4.02
C GLU A 382 -5.42 8.93 -3.49
N MET A 383 -6.16 9.09 -2.39
CA MET A 383 -6.73 7.98 -1.62
C MET A 383 -7.68 7.08 -2.43
N SER A 384 -8.35 7.62 -3.46
CA SER A 384 -9.29 6.89 -4.33
C SER A 384 -8.67 5.91 -5.34
N THR A 385 -7.34 5.90 -5.49
CA THR A 385 -6.65 5.01 -6.43
C THR A 385 -6.93 3.53 -6.14
N GLY A 386 -7.65 2.83 -7.03
CA GLY A 386 -8.08 1.44 -6.79
C GLY A 386 -9.24 1.28 -5.80
N LEU A 387 -10.04 2.33 -5.60
CA LEU A 387 -11.38 2.27 -5.00
C LEU A 387 -12.44 2.40 -6.09
N ASP A 388 -13.61 1.81 -5.87
CA ASP A 388 -14.82 2.11 -6.65
C ASP A 388 -15.40 3.47 -6.27
N ALA A 389 -16.26 4.02 -7.14
CA ALA A 389 -16.87 5.33 -6.96
C ALA A 389 -17.73 5.43 -5.68
N ALA A 390 -18.52 4.39 -5.38
CA ALA A 390 -19.42 4.37 -4.23
C ALA A 390 -18.64 4.32 -2.91
N THR A 391 -17.64 3.43 -2.81
CA THR A 391 -16.70 3.41 -1.67
C THR A 391 -15.99 4.75 -1.51
N THR A 392 -15.60 5.41 -2.60
CA THR A 392 -14.93 6.71 -2.55
C THR A 392 -15.85 7.80 -2.00
N PHE A 393 -17.10 7.87 -2.49
CA PHE A 393 -18.13 8.77 -2.00
C PHE A 393 -18.39 8.57 -0.50
N ASP A 394 -18.59 7.32 -0.06
CA ASP A 394 -18.79 6.97 1.35
C ASP A 394 -17.62 7.47 2.22
N ILE A 395 -16.37 7.23 1.82
CA ILE A 395 -15.18 7.67 2.59
C ILE A 395 -15.09 9.20 2.64
N VAL A 396 -15.30 9.91 1.53
CA VAL A 396 -15.28 11.38 1.50
C VAL A 396 -16.38 11.94 2.40
N ARG A 397 -17.60 11.40 2.32
CA ARG A 397 -18.73 11.79 3.18
C ARG A 397 -18.37 11.64 4.66
N LEU A 398 -17.88 10.46 5.05
CA LEU A 398 -17.50 10.14 6.42
C LEU A 398 -16.30 10.99 6.91
N LEU A 399 -15.37 11.33 6.03
CA LEU A 399 -14.29 12.28 6.33
C LEU A 399 -14.84 13.69 6.62
N GLY A 400 -15.86 14.13 5.89
CA GLY A 400 -16.50 15.44 6.04
C GLY A 400 -17.36 15.55 7.30
N GLU A 401 -18.21 14.55 7.55
CA GLU A 401 -18.94 14.38 8.80
C GLU A 401 -17.96 14.39 9.99
N THR A 402 -16.88 13.61 9.91
CA THR A 402 -15.81 13.62 10.91
C THR A 402 -15.19 15.01 11.06
N SER A 403 -14.81 15.70 9.96
CA SER A 403 -14.12 16.99 10.03
C SER A 403 -14.94 18.08 10.72
N ARG A 404 -16.24 18.13 10.40
CA ARG A 404 -17.21 19.04 11.01
C ARG A 404 -17.46 18.71 12.49
N ILE A 405 -17.31 17.44 12.89
CA ILE A 405 -17.37 16.99 14.29
C ILE A 405 -16.05 17.30 15.04
N THR A 406 -14.88 17.12 14.44
CA THR A 406 -13.57 17.33 15.10
C THR A 406 -13.02 18.75 14.97
N ASN A 407 -13.64 19.61 14.16
CA ASN A 407 -13.18 20.95 13.79
C ASN A 407 -11.79 20.96 13.10
N THR A 408 -11.39 19.85 12.48
CA THR A 408 -10.09 19.68 11.80
C THR A 408 -10.06 20.34 10.42
N VAL A 409 -8.87 20.56 9.87
CA VAL A 409 -8.68 20.90 8.45
C VAL A 409 -8.34 19.62 7.70
N LYS A 410 -9.07 19.30 6.62
CA LYS A 410 -8.78 18.14 5.78
C LYS A 410 -8.54 18.56 4.33
N ILE A 411 -7.45 18.06 3.77
CA ILE A 411 -6.99 18.36 2.41
C ILE A 411 -6.82 17.02 1.70
N VAL A 412 -7.62 16.75 0.67
CA VAL A 412 -7.64 15.48 -0.05
C VAL A 412 -7.29 15.73 -1.50
N SER A 413 -6.25 15.08 -2.03
CA SER A 413 -6.12 14.92 -3.47
C SER A 413 -6.90 13.68 -3.91
N LEU A 414 -7.75 13.84 -4.93
CA LEU A 414 -8.41 12.73 -5.61
C LEU A 414 -7.98 12.76 -7.07
N LEU A 415 -7.80 11.59 -7.68
CA LEU A 415 -7.35 11.51 -9.06
C LEU A 415 -8.49 11.91 -10.00
N GLN A 416 -9.62 11.20 -9.92
CA GLN A 416 -10.86 11.55 -10.64
C GLN A 416 -12.10 11.24 -9.76
N PRO A 417 -12.60 12.22 -9.01
CA PRO A 417 -13.85 12.10 -8.27
C PRO A 417 -15.08 12.24 -9.18
N PRO A 418 -16.10 11.37 -9.05
CA PRO A 418 -17.42 11.59 -9.65
C PRO A 418 -18.06 12.92 -9.22
N PRO A 419 -19.02 13.49 -9.98
CA PRO A 419 -19.67 14.77 -9.64
C PRO A 419 -20.26 14.80 -8.22
N GLU A 420 -20.90 13.70 -7.80
CA GLU A 420 -21.43 13.50 -6.45
C GLU A 420 -20.33 13.61 -5.37
N THR A 421 -19.15 13.07 -5.65
CA THR A 421 -18.00 13.09 -4.73
C THR A 421 -17.36 14.49 -4.68
N VAL A 422 -17.32 15.21 -5.81
CA VAL A 422 -16.89 16.62 -5.85
C VAL A 422 -17.80 17.49 -4.99
N ALA A 423 -19.12 17.29 -5.07
CA ALA A 423 -20.13 18.05 -4.32
C ALA A 423 -20.07 17.87 -2.78
N LEU A 424 -19.33 16.87 -2.26
CA LEU A 424 -19.13 16.68 -0.82
C LEU A 424 -18.09 17.64 -0.21
N PHE A 425 -17.26 18.28 -1.03
CA PHE A 425 -16.20 19.20 -0.58
C PHE A 425 -16.72 20.62 -0.39
N ASP A 426 -16.15 21.35 0.58
CA ASP A 426 -16.53 22.74 0.83
C ASP A 426 -15.80 23.70 -0.13
N GLU A 427 -14.54 23.42 -0.47
CA GLU A 427 -13.71 24.21 -1.39
C GLU A 427 -12.82 23.34 -2.31
N LEU A 428 -12.53 23.86 -3.50
CA LEU A 428 -11.65 23.28 -4.52
C LEU A 428 -10.36 24.09 -4.65
N ILE A 429 -9.23 23.40 -4.82
CA ILE A 429 -7.93 23.94 -5.19
C ILE A 429 -7.50 23.24 -6.49
N LEU A 430 -7.45 23.97 -7.60
CA LEU A 430 -7.10 23.46 -8.92
C LEU A 430 -5.67 23.84 -9.30
N LEU A 431 -4.84 22.84 -9.60
CA LEU A 431 -3.40 22.97 -9.77
C LEU A 431 -2.92 22.50 -11.15
N ASP A 432 -2.15 23.34 -11.86
CA ASP A 432 -1.41 22.96 -13.08
C ASP A 432 0.06 23.42 -12.99
N LYS A 433 0.99 22.54 -13.40
CA LYS A 433 2.44 22.77 -13.46
C LYS A 433 3.02 23.49 -12.23
N GLY A 434 2.55 23.14 -11.02
CA GLY A 434 3.03 23.70 -9.76
C GLY A 434 2.43 25.05 -9.35
N ARG A 435 1.39 25.52 -10.05
CA ARG A 435 0.69 26.79 -9.77
C ARG A 435 -0.83 26.58 -9.63
N ILE A 436 -1.46 27.44 -8.84
CA ILE A 436 -2.91 27.43 -8.64
C ILE A 436 -3.59 28.22 -9.76
N ILE A 437 -4.50 27.58 -10.47
CA ILE A 437 -5.36 28.23 -11.48
C ILE A 437 -6.78 28.52 -10.96
N TYR A 438 -7.20 27.91 -9.85
CA TYR A 438 -8.39 28.30 -9.09
C TYR A 438 -8.28 27.88 -7.63
N SER A 439 -8.79 28.70 -6.70
CA SER A 439 -9.04 28.33 -5.31
C SER A 439 -10.31 29.00 -4.81
N GLY A 440 -11.26 28.24 -4.27
CA GLY A 440 -12.51 28.77 -3.73
C GLY A 440 -13.62 27.72 -3.63
N PRO A 441 -14.89 28.14 -3.38
CA PRO A 441 -16.02 27.22 -3.24
C PRO A 441 -16.21 26.33 -4.48
N VAL A 442 -16.60 25.07 -4.24
CA VAL A 442 -16.82 24.07 -5.30
C VAL A 442 -17.95 24.48 -6.24
N VAL A 443 -19.07 24.98 -5.69
CA VAL A 443 -20.28 25.32 -6.44
C VAL A 443 -20.01 26.38 -7.52
N GLU A 444 -19.07 27.29 -7.27
CA GLU A 444 -18.79 28.45 -8.12
C GLU A 444 -17.59 28.26 -9.08
N VAL A 445 -17.10 27.02 -9.26
CA VAL A 445 -15.94 26.75 -10.14
C VAL A 445 -16.30 26.79 -11.62
N VAL A 446 -17.48 26.27 -11.99
CA VAL A 446 -17.92 26.18 -13.39
C VAL A 446 -18.13 27.58 -13.94
N ASP A 447 -18.97 28.37 -13.27
CA ASP A 447 -19.25 29.79 -13.54
C ASP A 447 -17.96 30.60 -13.81
N HIS A 448 -16.91 30.36 -13.01
CA HIS A 448 -15.65 31.09 -13.12
C HIS A 448 -14.87 30.83 -14.43
N PHE A 449 -14.99 29.63 -15.00
CA PHE A 449 -14.38 29.29 -16.29
C PHE A 449 -15.32 29.56 -17.48
N GLU A 450 -16.64 29.53 -17.27
CA GLU A 450 -17.62 29.99 -18.26
C GLU A 450 -17.52 31.51 -18.49
N ASP A 451 -17.28 32.30 -17.43
CA ASP A 451 -16.92 33.73 -17.50
C ASP A 451 -15.66 34.00 -18.35
N MET A 452 -14.75 33.03 -18.48
CA MET A 452 -13.55 33.11 -19.34
C MET A 452 -13.78 32.63 -20.78
N GLY A 453 -14.98 32.10 -21.08
CA GLY A 453 -15.37 31.62 -22.41
C GLY A 453 -15.18 30.12 -22.66
N TYR A 454 -14.89 29.32 -21.62
CA TYR A 454 -14.90 27.85 -21.71
C TYR A 454 -16.25 27.31 -21.23
N LYS A 455 -16.97 26.55 -22.06
CA LYS A 455 -18.21 25.88 -21.61
C LYS A 455 -17.90 24.44 -21.18
N LEU A 456 -18.54 23.96 -20.12
CA LEU A 456 -18.60 22.54 -19.80
C LEU A 456 -19.37 21.78 -20.91
N PRO A 457 -18.80 20.73 -21.54
CA PRO A 457 -19.52 19.93 -22.51
C PRO A 457 -20.67 19.13 -21.87
N ASP A 458 -21.80 19.03 -22.56
CA ASP A 458 -23.04 18.44 -22.04
C ASP A 458 -22.97 16.93 -21.69
N ARG A 459 -21.82 16.27 -21.95
CA ARG A 459 -21.54 14.86 -21.61
C ARG A 459 -20.11 14.66 -21.10
N MET A 460 -19.66 15.52 -20.18
CA MET A 460 -18.35 15.43 -19.54
C MET A 460 -18.47 15.70 -18.03
N ASP A 461 -17.84 14.86 -17.20
CA ASP A 461 -17.81 15.06 -15.75
C ASP A 461 -16.99 16.33 -15.40
N PRO A 462 -17.46 17.23 -14.51
CA PRO A 462 -16.75 18.46 -14.20
C PRO A 462 -15.31 18.24 -13.68
N ALA A 463 -15.06 17.13 -12.99
CA ALA A 463 -13.73 16.80 -12.49
C ALA A 463 -12.71 16.49 -13.60
N ASP A 464 -13.17 15.94 -14.73
CA ASP A 464 -12.34 15.65 -15.90
C ASP A 464 -12.14 16.94 -16.71
N TRP A 465 -13.22 17.70 -16.94
CA TRP A 465 -13.17 18.99 -17.64
C TRP A 465 -12.18 19.97 -16.97
N LEU A 466 -12.24 20.11 -15.64
CA LEU A 466 -11.32 20.96 -14.87
C LEU A 466 -9.86 20.50 -14.95
N GLN A 467 -9.60 19.21 -15.23
CA GLN A 467 -8.23 18.68 -15.41
C GLN A 467 -7.71 18.87 -16.83
N ASP A 468 -8.56 18.81 -17.85
CA ASP A 468 -8.16 18.99 -19.24
C ASP A 468 -8.15 20.46 -19.67
N LEU A 469 -8.89 21.34 -18.99
CA LEU A 469 -8.88 22.81 -19.20
C LEU A 469 -7.47 23.42 -19.34
N PRO A 470 -6.46 23.18 -18.49
CA PRO A 470 -5.11 23.78 -18.62
C PRO A 470 -4.19 23.11 -19.66
N THR A 471 -4.72 22.27 -20.55
CA THR A 471 -3.96 21.51 -21.56
C THR A 471 -4.24 21.97 -22.99
N LYS A 472 -3.55 21.36 -23.96
CA LYS A 472 -3.85 21.56 -25.39
C LYS A 472 -5.31 21.24 -25.72
N ASP A 473 -5.87 20.26 -25.04
CA ASP A 473 -7.19 19.69 -25.31
C ASP A 473 -8.29 20.63 -24.77
N GLY A 474 -7.96 21.46 -23.77
CA GLY A 474 -8.77 22.58 -23.29
C GLY A 474 -9.05 23.68 -24.32
N ALA A 475 -8.41 23.65 -25.50
CA ALA A 475 -8.76 24.53 -26.62
C ALA A 475 -10.13 24.20 -27.23
N ASP A 476 -10.59 22.94 -27.16
CA ASP A 476 -11.87 22.54 -27.76
C ASP A 476 -13.10 22.93 -26.93
N PHE A 477 -12.92 23.25 -25.64
CA PHE A 477 -13.99 23.73 -24.75
C PHE A 477 -14.31 25.24 -24.93
N LEU A 478 -13.55 25.96 -25.77
CA LEU A 478 -13.81 27.38 -26.06
C LEU A 478 -15.08 27.57 -26.89
N VAL A 479 -16.03 28.35 -26.36
CA VAL A 479 -17.28 28.71 -27.06
C VAL A 479 -16.99 29.47 -28.36
N ASN A 480 -15.93 30.29 -28.38
CA ASN A 480 -15.45 30.99 -29.55
C ASN A 480 -14.13 30.38 -30.04
N LYS A 481 -14.18 29.51 -31.07
CA LYS A 481 -12.96 28.88 -31.64
C LYS A 481 -11.95 29.84 -32.29
N ASN A 482 -12.22 31.15 -32.34
CA ASN A 482 -11.24 32.18 -32.71
C ASN A 482 -10.47 32.76 -31.50
N GLN A 483 -10.88 32.44 -30.28
CA GLN A 483 -10.18 32.81 -29.05
C GLN A 483 -8.93 31.94 -28.91
N LYS A 484 -7.79 32.56 -28.55
CA LYS A 484 -6.56 31.82 -28.22
C LYS A 484 -6.77 31.11 -26.88
N HIS A 485 -6.49 29.81 -26.83
CA HIS A 485 -6.40 29.06 -25.58
C HIS A 485 -5.36 29.69 -24.62
N LEU A 486 -5.73 29.83 -23.35
CA LEU A 486 -4.90 30.50 -22.34
C LEU A 486 -3.74 29.59 -21.91
N SER A 487 -2.53 30.14 -21.81
CA SER A 487 -1.42 29.44 -21.17
C SER A 487 -1.58 29.40 -19.65
N ASN A 488 -0.85 28.49 -18.97
CA ASN A 488 -0.81 28.39 -17.52
C ASN A 488 -0.55 29.76 -16.84
N GLU A 489 0.35 30.58 -17.40
CA GLU A 489 0.67 31.89 -16.82
C GLU A 489 -0.52 32.85 -16.94
N GLU A 490 -1.19 32.89 -18.11
CA GLU A 490 -2.37 33.72 -18.36
C GLU A 490 -3.59 33.28 -17.53
N PHE A 491 -3.75 31.96 -17.27
CA PHE A 491 -4.76 31.44 -16.33
C PHE A 491 -4.49 31.90 -14.88
N VAL A 492 -3.26 31.80 -14.40
CA VAL A 492 -2.87 32.24 -13.04
C VAL A 492 -3.07 33.76 -12.89
N GLU A 493 -2.69 34.55 -13.89
CA GLU A 493 -2.93 36.01 -13.89
C GLU A 493 -4.42 36.36 -13.93
N SER A 494 -5.24 35.61 -14.66
CA SER A 494 -6.70 35.76 -14.66
C SER A 494 -7.31 35.46 -13.28
N PHE A 495 -6.93 34.35 -12.63
CA PHE A 495 -7.39 34.04 -11.29
C PHE A 495 -6.94 35.09 -10.26
N VAL A 496 -5.66 35.49 -10.26
CA VAL A 496 -5.10 36.48 -9.33
C VAL A 496 -5.73 37.87 -9.51
N SER A 497 -6.07 38.26 -10.75
CA SER A 497 -6.75 39.53 -11.03
C SER A 497 -8.26 39.49 -10.80
N SER A 498 -8.88 38.30 -10.74
CA SER A 498 -10.31 38.14 -10.40
C SER A 498 -10.63 38.61 -8.98
N VAL A 499 -11.91 38.92 -8.73
CA VAL A 499 -12.41 39.29 -7.39
C VAL A 499 -12.10 38.20 -6.34
N LYS A 500 -12.15 36.92 -6.73
CA LYS A 500 -11.84 35.78 -5.86
C LYS A 500 -10.36 35.74 -5.46
N GLY A 501 -9.46 35.87 -6.44
CA GLY A 501 -8.01 35.91 -6.21
C GLY A 501 -7.57 37.12 -5.37
N GLN A 502 -8.14 38.30 -5.66
CA GLN A 502 -7.92 39.50 -4.85
C GLN A 502 -8.40 39.30 -3.41
N ALA A 503 -9.62 38.79 -3.19
CA ALA A 503 -10.16 38.52 -1.86
C ALA A 503 -9.32 37.48 -1.08
N ALA A 504 -8.84 36.42 -1.74
CA ALA A 504 -7.93 35.44 -1.13
C ALA A 504 -6.59 36.08 -0.70
N LEU A 505 -6.01 36.94 -1.56
CA LEU A 505 -4.78 37.68 -1.27
C LEU A 505 -4.95 38.78 -0.20
N GLU A 506 -6.15 39.34 -0.03
CA GLU A 506 -6.49 40.24 1.07
C GLU A 506 -6.67 39.48 2.39
N GLN A 507 -7.37 38.34 2.39
CA GLN A 507 -7.52 37.48 3.56
C GLN A 507 -6.20 36.90 4.06
N LEU A 508 -5.27 36.56 3.16
CA LEU A 508 -3.91 36.15 3.52
C LEU A 508 -3.13 37.24 4.28
N LYS A 509 -3.38 38.51 3.93
CA LYS A 509 -2.76 39.69 4.56
C LYS A 509 -3.50 40.16 5.83
N ALA A 510 -4.72 39.69 6.08
CA ALA A 510 -5.51 40.07 7.25
C ALA A 510 -4.85 39.54 8.54
N PRO A 511 -4.90 40.29 9.67
CA PRO A 511 -4.35 39.80 10.94
C PRO A 511 -5.07 38.53 11.42
N TRP A 512 -4.38 37.72 12.22
CA TRP A 512 -4.95 36.50 12.80
C TRP A 512 -6.04 36.83 13.84
N PRO A 513 -7.19 36.10 13.86
CA PRO A 513 -8.26 36.34 14.82
C PRO A 513 -7.92 35.74 16.20
N GLU A 514 -7.10 36.44 16.99
CA GLU A 514 -6.49 35.98 18.25
C GLU A 514 -7.45 35.31 19.26
N ASN A 515 -8.71 35.77 19.35
CA ASN A 515 -9.70 35.24 20.31
C ASN A 515 -10.37 33.92 19.86
N ASP A 516 -10.29 33.56 18.58
CA ASP A 516 -11.04 32.46 17.97
C ASP A 516 -10.18 31.21 17.72
N LEU A 517 -8.86 31.35 17.72
CA LEU A 517 -7.90 30.29 17.38
C LEU A 517 -7.57 29.38 18.59
N GLU A 518 -7.15 28.15 18.30
CA GLU A 518 -6.55 27.28 19.31
C GLU A 518 -5.11 27.76 19.61
N PRO A 519 -4.78 28.14 20.86
CA PRO A 519 -3.39 28.40 21.22
C PRO A 519 -2.62 27.08 21.17
N ILE A 520 -1.61 27.03 20.30
CA ILE A 520 -0.79 25.83 20.06
C ILE A 520 0.27 25.73 21.16
N GLU A 521 -0.21 25.45 22.37
CA GLU A 521 0.57 25.41 23.60
C GLU A 521 0.46 24.03 24.29
N GLY A 522 1.35 23.77 25.24
CA GLY A 522 1.34 22.54 26.03
C GLY A 522 2.13 21.37 25.41
N LYS A 523 2.14 20.24 26.14
CA LYS A 523 3.09 19.13 25.91
C LYS A 523 2.88 18.41 24.58
N ALA A 524 1.63 18.29 24.11
CA ALA A 524 1.29 17.55 22.89
C ALA A 524 1.97 18.11 21.61
N TYR A 525 2.24 19.41 21.56
CA TYR A 525 2.88 20.05 20.41
C TYR A 525 4.36 20.40 20.66
N THR A 526 4.77 20.58 21.93
CA THR A 526 6.15 20.93 22.33
C THR A 526 7.04 19.73 22.62
N GLN A 527 6.50 18.51 22.71
CA GLN A 527 7.26 17.27 22.86
C GLN A 527 7.10 16.42 21.59
N ARG A 528 8.22 15.93 21.02
CA ARG A 528 8.19 15.17 19.77
C ARG A 528 7.36 13.89 19.86
N TYR A 529 7.41 13.21 20.99
CA TYR A 529 6.70 11.95 21.25
C TYR A 529 5.90 12.12 22.55
N THR A 530 4.64 11.69 22.55
CA THR A 530 3.75 11.77 23.73
C THR A 530 4.19 10.81 24.84
N ASN A 531 4.68 9.63 24.47
CA ASN A 531 5.14 8.60 25.39
C ASN A 531 6.60 8.77 25.79
N SER A 532 6.95 8.28 26.98
CA SER A 532 8.35 8.14 27.37
C SER A 532 9.08 7.12 26.50
N TRP A 533 10.41 7.18 26.50
CA TRP A 533 11.25 6.28 25.70
C TRP A 533 11.05 4.80 26.07
N PHE A 534 10.92 4.49 27.37
CA PHE A 534 10.70 3.12 27.84
C PHE A 534 9.30 2.59 27.51
N GLU A 535 8.26 3.42 27.59
CA GLU A 535 6.90 3.04 27.18
C GLU A 535 6.84 2.80 25.67
N SER A 536 7.44 3.69 24.87
CA SER A 536 7.59 3.51 23.42
C SER A 536 8.32 2.21 23.07
N MET A 537 9.37 1.86 23.82
CA MET A 537 10.13 0.62 23.65
C MET A 537 9.29 -0.62 24.03
N ASN A 538 8.50 -0.56 25.10
CA ASN A 538 7.60 -1.64 25.52
C ASN A 538 6.43 -1.84 24.53
N LEU A 539 5.85 -0.76 24.00
CA LEU A 539 4.83 -0.83 22.95
C LEU A 539 5.39 -1.48 21.67
N ALA A 540 6.56 -1.02 21.21
CA ALA A 540 7.25 -1.62 20.07
C ALA A 540 7.59 -3.10 20.34
N PHE A 541 8.18 -3.44 21.49
CA PHE A 541 8.51 -4.82 21.87
C PHE A 541 7.29 -5.74 21.86
N ARG A 542 6.17 -5.33 22.46
CA ARG A 542 4.92 -6.10 22.47
C ARG A 542 4.41 -6.36 21.05
N ARG A 543 4.43 -5.35 20.18
CA ARG A 543 4.04 -5.47 18.76
C ARG A 543 4.96 -6.43 18.00
N GLU A 544 6.28 -6.24 18.07
CA GLU A 544 7.24 -7.08 17.35
C GLU A 544 7.20 -8.54 17.86
N LEU A 545 6.99 -8.77 19.16
CA LEU A 545 6.80 -10.10 19.74
C LEU A 545 5.50 -10.78 19.28
N LEU A 546 4.41 -10.03 19.19
CA LEU A 546 3.11 -10.50 18.67
C LEU A 546 3.20 -10.83 17.17
N LEU A 547 3.91 -10.00 16.39
CA LEU A 547 4.21 -10.27 14.98
C LEU A 547 5.04 -11.55 14.81
N TRP A 548 6.11 -11.71 15.61
CA TRP A 548 6.94 -12.92 15.63
C TRP A 548 6.11 -14.19 15.93
N TRP A 549 5.22 -14.14 16.93
CA TRP A 549 4.35 -15.27 17.29
C TRP A 549 3.31 -15.60 16.20
N ARG A 550 2.91 -14.60 15.40
CA ARG A 550 1.93 -14.77 14.31
C ARG A 550 2.55 -15.28 13.00
N ASP A 551 3.83 -15.04 12.73
CA ASP A 551 4.53 -15.66 11.60
C ASP A 551 4.87 -17.13 11.87
N LYS A 552 3.81 -17.95 11.93
CA LYS A 552 3.87 -19.40 12.09
C LYS A 552 4.55 -20.08 10.90
N TYR A 553 4.69 -19.42 9.75
CA TYR A 553 5.39 -19.97 8.59
C TYR A 553 6.90 -19.90 8.82
N GLN A 554 7.43 -18.71 9.09
CA GLN A 554 8.86 -18.52 9.38
C GLN A 554 9.28 -19.29 10.63
N LEU A 555 8.45 -19.31 11.69
CA LEU A 555 8.74 -20.06 12.92
C LEU A 555 8.84 -21.57 12.68
N LYS A 556 7.88 -22.18 11.94
CA LYS A 556 7.92 -23.61 11.60
C LYS A 556 9.11 -23.94 10.70
N ALA A 557 9.35 -23.13 9.67
CA ALA A 557 10.47 -23.33 8.75
C ALA A 557 11.82 -23.29 9.48
N ARG A 558 11.99 -22.36 10.43
CA ARG A 558 13.20 -22.23 11.25
C ARG A 558 13.43 -23.47 12.14
N ILE A 559 12.41 -23.89 12.91
CA ILE A 559 12.49 -25.08 13.76
C ILE A 559 12.85 -26.33 12.95
N MET A 560 12.22 -26.50 11.78
CA MET A 560 12.50 -27.62 10.88
C MET A 560 13.93 -27.58 10.32
N GLN A 561 14.42 -26.39 9.92
CA GLN A 561 15.77 -26.19 9.41
C GLN A 561 16.84 -26.56 10.47
N ASP A 562 16.70 -26.05 11.68
CA ASP A 562 17.68 -26.27 12.76
C ASP A 562 17.63 -27.72 13.28
N PHE A 563 16.46 -28.34 13.35
CA PHE A 563 16.31 -29.76 13.66
C PHE A 563 16.99 -30.66 12.62
N LEU A 564 16.71 -30.42 11.33
CA LEU A 564 17.26 -31.21 10.23
C LEU A 564 18.78 -31.04 10.11
N MET A 565 19.31 -29.82 10.25
CA MET A 565 20.76 -29.61 10.25
C MET A 565 21.43 -30.16 11.52
N GLY A 566 20.77 -30.08 12.68
CA GLY A 566 21.23 -30.69 13.93
C GLY A 566 21.45 -32.19 13.77
N ILE A 567 20.49 -32.89 13.15
CA ILE A 567 20.61 -34.32 12.83
C ILE A 567 21.74 -34.58 11.83
N ILE A 568 21.83 -33.82 10.72
CA ILE A 568 22.86 -34.04 9.70
C ILE A 568 24.27 -33.87 10.29
N VAL A 569 24.53 -32.75 10.98
CA VAL A 569 25.86 -32.50 11.57
C VAL A 569 26.13 -33.47 12.72
N GLY A 570 25.14 -33.72 13.58
CA GLY A 570 25.29 -34.65 14.71
C GLY A 570 25.58 -36.09 14.28
N THR A 571 24.98 -36.58 13.18
CA THR A 571 25.23 -37.93 12.66
C THR A 571 26.54 -38.05 11.89
N VAL A 572 26.96 -37.02 11.15
CA VAL A 572 28.28 -36.96 10.51
C VAL A 572 29.42 -37.02 11.53
N PHE A 573 29.23 -36.40 12.70
CA PHE A 573 30.21 -36.36 13.80
C PHE A 573 29.82 -37.24 15.00
N TRP A 574 29.04 -38.31 14.76
CA TRP A 574 28.50 -39.16 15.81
C TRP A 574 29.59 -39.73 16.74
N GLN A 575 29.50 -39.41 18.03
CA GLN A 575 30.33 -39.93 19.12
C GLN A 575 31.86 -39.88 18.83
N GLN A 576 32.32 -38.79 18.21
CA GLN A 576 33.72 -38.57 17.82
C GLN A 576 34.62 -38.18 19.01
N HIS A 577 34.75 -39.08 19.98
CA HIS A 577 35.45 -38.83 21.24
C HIS A 577 36.99 -38.78 21.13
N ALA A 578 37.58 -39.37 20.09
CA ALA A 578 39.01 -39.70 20.06
C ALA A 578 39.93 -38.69 19.35
N ASN A 579 39.38 -37.66 18.68
CA ASN A 579 40.17 -36.69 17.92
C ASN A 579 39.79 -35.23 18.24
N PRO A 580 40.61 -34.50 19.02
CA PRO A 580 40.37 -33.09 19.33
C PRO A 580 40.23 -32.17 18.09
N GLY A 581 40.90 -32.49 16.98
CA GLY A 581 40.76 -31.72 15.74
C GLY A 581 39.35 -31.83 15.14
N THR A 582 38.70 -32.98 15.29
CA THR A 582 37.32 -33.21 14.85
C THR A 582 36.33 -32.44 15.72
N VAL A 583 36.49 -32.50 17.05
CA VAL A 583 35.64 -31.77 18.00
C VAL A 583 35.77 -30.25 17.81
N LEU A 584 36.98 -29.73 17.62
CA LEU A 584 37.22 -28.32 17.28
C LEU A 584 36.50 -27.92 15.98
N GLY A 585 36.54 -28.78 14.95
CA GLY A 585 35.81 -28.57 13.69
C GLY A 585 34.29 -28.54 13.87
N VAL A 586 33.72 -29.37 14.74
CA VAL A 586 32.28 -29.35 15.10
C VAL A 586 31.89 -28.04 15.76
N LEU A 587 32.67 -27.56 16.73
CA LEU A 587 32.38 -26.30 17.43
C LEU A 587 32.41 -25.10 16.48
N PHE A 588 33.38 -25.06 15.57
CA PHE A 588 33.44 -24.06 14.50
C PHE A 588 32.26 -24.17 13.52
N GLN A 589 31.96 -25.38 13.02
CA GLN A 589 30.86 -25.60 12.07
C GLN A 589 29.50 -25.24 12.67
N SER A 590 29.31 -25.49 13.97
CA SER A 590 28.11 -25.11 14.72
C SER A 590 27.93 -23.59 14.70
N LEU A 591 28.95 -22.85 15.14
CA LEU A 591 28.99 -21.39 15.18
C LEU A 591 28.74 -20.76 13.79
N PHE A 592 29.29 -21.36 12.74
CA PHE A 592 29.05 -20.93 11.36
C PHE A 592 27.60 -21.18 10.91
N PHE A 593 27.05 -22.37 11.12
CA PHE A 593 25.67 -22.69 10.71
C PHE A 593 24.63 -21.83 11.43
N ILE A 594 24.75 -21.67 12.76
CA ILE A 594 23.89 -20.81 13.58
C ILE A 594 23.88 -19.37 13.03
N SER A 595 25.03 -18.88 12.57
CA SER A 595 25.16 -17.56 11.96
C SER A 595 24.48 -17.48 10.58
N LEU A 596 24.58 -18.52 9.73
CA LEU A 596 23.82 -18.58 8.47
C LEU A 596 22.30 -18.54 8.69
N GLY A 597 21.80 -19.15 9.78
CA GLY A 597 20.40 -19.03 10.18
C GLY A 597 19.96 -17.59 10.48
N ALA A 598 20.89 -16.72 10.93
CA ALA A 598 20.63 -15.30 11.17
C ALA A 598 20.60 -14.46 9.88
N MET A 599 21.36 -14.83 8.85
CA MET A 599 21.42 -14.14 7.55
C MET A 599 20.06 -14.09 6.82
N LEU A 600 19.23 -15.11 6.99
CA LEU A 600 17.88 -15.18 6.41
C LEU A 600 16.90 -14.13 7.00
N LYS A 601 17.21 -13.57 8.17
CA LYS A 601 16.36 -12.60 8.88
C LYS A 601 16.48 -11.16 8.31
N VAL A 602 17.46 -10.92 7.43
CA VAL A 602 17.77 -9.59 6.86
C VAL A 602 16.77 -9.13 5.80
N ALA A 603 16.31 -10.01 4.91
CA ALA A 603 15.40 -9.60 3.82
C ALA A 603 14.02 -9.14 4.34
N PRO A 604 13.32 -9.87 5.26
CA PRO A 604 12.08 -9.38 5.87
C PRO A 604 12.22 -8.07 6.65
N GLN A 605 13.43 -7.72 7.10
CA GLN A 605 13.69 -6.44 7.77
C GLN A 605 13.76 -5.24 6.79
N ILE A 606 14.17 -5.48 5.54
CA ILE A 606 14.12 -4.46 4.48
C ILE A 606 12.66 -4.24 4.05
N ASP A 607 11.88 -5.32 3.93
CA ASP A 607 10.46 -5.26 3.52
C ASP A 607 9.62 -4.33 4.42
N VAL A 608 9.74 -4.45 5.75
CA VAL A 608 8.95 -3.63 6.70
C VAL A 608 9.49 -2.21 6.89
N ARG A 609 10.62 -1.84 6.28
CA ARG A 609 11.28 -0.54 6.50
C ARG A 609 10.40 0.65 6.10
N GLY A 610 9.56 0.50 5.08
CA GLY A 610 8.61 1.54 4.67
C GLY A 610 7.53 1.85 5.72
N ILE A 611 7.11 0.84 6.49
CA ILE A 611 6.16 1.01 7.61
C ILE A 611 6.86 1.76 8.76
N PHE A 612 8.11 1.39 9.05
CA PHE A 612 8.93 2.08 10.04
C PHE A 612 9.10 3.58 9.72
N TYR A 613 9.43 3.94 8.47
CA TYR A 613 9.55 5.35 8.07
C TYR A 613 8.22 6.09 8.18
N LYS A 614 7.10 5.53 7.71
CA LYS A 614 5.74 6.10 7.89
C LYS A 614 5.43 6.41 9.35
N GLN A 615 5.72 5.48 10.27
CA GLN A 615 5.45 5.66 11.70
C GLN A 615 6.46 6.59 12.40
N GLN A 616 7.70 6.69 11.90
CA GLN A 616 8.69 7.68 12.33
C GLN A 616 8.29 9.10 11.89
N ASP A 617 7.77 9.25 10.68
CA ASP A 617 7.29 10.50 10.09
C ASP A 617 5.96 10.97 10.70
N ALA A 618 5.19 10.09 11.33
CA ALA A 618 4.03 10.43 12.15
C ALA A 618 4.37 10.58 13.66
N ASN A 619 5.66 10.54 14.04
CA ASN A 619 6.14 10.63 15.42
C ASN A 619 5.52 9.57 16.39
N PHE A 620 5.32 8.33 15.96
CA PHE A 620 4.77 7.28 16.84
C PHE A 620 5.75 6.89 17.96
N TYR A 621 7.05 6.78 17.65
CA TYR A 621 8.07 6.37 18.62
C TYR A 621 9.49 6.83 18.23
N PRO A 622 10.42 6.95 19.19
CA PRO A 622 11.84 7.17 18.90
C PRO A 622 12.47 5.97 18.18
N THR A 623 13.33 6.21 17.18
CA THR A 623 14.08 5.15 16.45
C THR A 623 14.82 4.18 17.39
N GLY A 624 15.46 4.70 18.45
CA GLY A 624 16.16 3.87 19.43
C GLY A 624 15.25 2.95 20.25
N ALA A 625 14.03 3.39 20.54
CA ALA A 625 13.04 2.58 21.25
C ALA A 625 12.53 1.43 20.36
N TYR A 626 12.28 1.70 19.07
CA TYR A 626 11.92 0.66 18.09
C TYR A 626 13.04 -0.36 17.87
N VAL A 627 14.28 0.07 17.59
CA VAL A 627 15.40 -0.86 17.33
C VAL A 627 15.67 -1.74 18.56
N MET A 628 15.60 -1.19 19.77
CA MET A 628 15.79 -1.97 21.00
C MET A 628 14.60 -2.91 21.27
N GLY A 629 13.36 -2.46 21.08
CA GLY A 629 12.17 -3.32 21.19
C GLY A 629 12.20 -4.49 20.20
N ARG A 630 12.58 -4.23 18.95
CA ARG A 630 12.78 -5.26 17.91
C ARG A 630 13.92 -6.22 18.22
N SER A 631 15.01 -5.72 18.80
CA SER A 631 16.15 -6.55 19.24
C SER A 631 15.72 -7.51 20.35
N LEU A 632 15.01 -6.99 21.38
CA LEU A 632 14.46 -7.83 22.45
C LEU A 632 13.46 -8.87 21.93
N ALA A 633 12.63 -8.52 20.93
CA ALA A 633 11.68 -9.44 20.30
C ALA A 633 12.35 -10.54 19.45
N ALA A 634 13.65 -10.44 19.13
CA ALA A 634 14.39 -11.50 18.44
C ALA A 634 14.88 -12.62 19.39
N LEU A 635 14.98 -12.35 20.70
CA LEU A 635 15.48 -13.31 21.70
C LEU A 635 14.77 -14.68 21.69
N PRO A 636 13.42 -14.77 21.58
CA PRO A 636 12.73 -16.06 21.50
C PRO A 636 13.17 -16.92 20.30
N THR A 637 13.52 -16.30 19.17
CA THR A 637 14.07 -17.03 18.03
C THR A 637 15.46 -17.56 18.36
N SER A 638 16.35 -16.74 18.94
CA SER A 638 17.69 -17.18 19.34
C SER A 638 17.68 -18.27 20.43
N ILE A 639 16.67 -18.30 21.30
CA ILE A 639 16.45 -19.38 22.27
C ILE A 639 16.05 -20.67 21.55
N ILE A 640 15.12 -20.62 20.58
CA ILE A 640 14.69 -21.79 19.81
C ILE A 640 15.83 -22.33 18.95
N ASP A 641 16.49 -21.46 18.17
CA ASP A 641 17.68 -21.77 17.37
C ASP A 641 18.73 -22.52 18.24
N ALA A 642 18.98 -22.02 19.46
CA ALA A 642 19.96 -22.59 20.38
C ALA A 642 19.54 -23.92 21.00
N VAL A 643 18.31 -24.03 21.50
CA VAL A 643 17.83 -25.25 22.19
C VAL A 643 17.62 -26.38 21.19
N VAL A 644 17.07 -26.13 20.00
CA VAL A 644 16.83 -27.17 19.00
C VAL A 644 18.13 -27.69 18.42
N TYR A 645 18.98 -26.82 17.87
CA TYR A 645 20.24 -27.23 17.24
C TYR A 645 21.27 -27.69 18.29
N GLY A 646 21.51 -26.88 19.32
CA GLY A 646 22.55 -27.11 20.31
C GLY A 646 22.36 -28.40 21.10
N THR A 647 21.13 -28.75 21.47
CA THR A 647 20.86 -30.01 22.19
C THR A 647 21.23 -31.22 21.34
N ILE A 648 20.85 -31.24 20.06
CA ILE A 648 21.14 -32.37 19.17
C ILE A 648 22.66 -32.54 19.00
N ILE A 649 23.38 -31.44 18.71
CA ILE A 649 24.84 -31.46 18.54
C ILE A 649 25.55 -31.96 19.79
N TYR A 650 25.20 -31.44 20.97
CA TYR A 650 25.87 -31.79 22.22
C TYR A 650 25.84 -33.29 22.51
N TRP A 651 24.65 -33.91 22.43
CA TRP A 651 24.47 -35.33 22.75
C TRP A 651 24.88 -36.27 21.61
N PHE A 652 24.69 -35.91 20.33
CA PHE A 652 25.07 -36.78 19.20
C PHE A 652 26.59 -36.86 19.04
N VAL A 653 27.31 -35.76 19.26
CA VAL A 653 28.78 -35.70 19.16
C VAL A 653 29.44 -36.20 20.46
N GLY A 654 28.76 -36.07 21.60
CA GLY A 654 29.27 -36.45 22.92
C GLY A 654 30.24 -35.42 23.50
N LEU A 655 29.87 -34.14 23.41
CA LEU A 655 30.55 -33.04 24.09
C LEU A 655 30.42 -33.22 25.61
N ALA A 656 31.51 -33.03 26.35
CA ALA A 656 31.61 -33.13 27.83
C ALA A 656 30.76 -34.23 28.53
N TYR A 657 30.59 -35.39 27.89
CA TYR A 657 29.73 -36.50 28.36
C TYR A 657 30.39 -37.35 29.47
N ASN A 658 29.59 -37.92 30.37
CA ASN A 658 29.99 -38.75 31.52
C ASN A 658 30.89 -38.07 32.59
N ASP A 659 30.98 -36.74 32.60
CA ASP A 659 31.70 -35.98 33.63
C ASP A 659 30.76 -35.52 34.76
N GLY A 660 31.26 -35.40 35.99
CA GLY A 660 30.47 -34.95 37.15
C GLY A 660 29.89 -33.55 36.98
N ALA A 661 30.46 -32.74 36.08
CA ALA A 661 30.03 -31.39 35.74
C ALA A 661 29.22 -31.26 34.44
N THR A 662 28.88 -32.36 33.72
CA THR A 662 28.22 -32.33 32.39
C THR A 662 27.06 -31.33 32.29
N VAL A 663 26.19 -31.24 33.32
CA VAL A 663 25.03 -30.33 33.33
C VAL A 663 25.43 -28.85 33.21
N GLY A 664 26.51 -28.42 33.87
CA GLY A 664 27.01 -27.05 33.79
C GLY A 664 27.56 -26.72 32.41
N ASN A 665 28.40 -27.62 31.87
CA ASN A 665 29.05 -27.44 30.58
C ASN A 665 28.03 -27.47 29.42
N TYR A 666 26.94 -28.24 29.55
CA TYR A 666 25.78 -28.23 28.65
C TYR A 666 25.04 -26.90 28.64
N PHE A 667 24.63 -26.37 29.81
CA PHE A 667 23.93 -25.08 29.87
C PHE A 667 24.82 -23.92 29.41
N MET A 668 26.12 -23.98 29.69
CA MET A 668 27.08 -23.00 29.20
C MET A 668 27.27 -23.09 27.67
N PHE A 669 27.34 -24.30 27.10
CA PHE A 669 27.34 -24.50 25.64
C PHE A 669 26.08 -23.92 24.97
N LEU A 670 24.89 -24.20 25.52
CA LEU A 670 23.63 -23.60 25.04
C LEU A 670 23.63 -22.07 25.13
N LEU A 671 24.17 -21.50 26.22
CA LEU A 671 24.29 -20.04 26.40
C LEU A 671 25.23 -19.42 25.36
N LEU A 672 26.39 -20.05 25.10
CA LEU A 672 27.34 -19.59 24.09
C LEU A 672 26.75 -19.67 22.66
N VAL A 673 26.03 -20.75 22.37
CA VAL A 673 25.27 -20.92 21.11
C VAL A 673 24.18 -19.84 20.97
N LEU A 674 23.41 -19.55 22.03
CA LEU A 674 22.38 -18.51 22.05
C LEU A 674 22.97 -17.11 21.85
N VAL A 675 24.06 -16.78 22.54
CA VAL A 675 24.77 -15.49 22.41
C VAL A 675 25.32 -15.32 20.98
N THR A 676 25.84 -16.40 20.39
CA THR A 676 26.26 -16.42 18.97
C THR A 676 25.08 -16.13 18.03
N ALA A 677 23.97 -16.85 18.18
CA ALA A 677 22.77 -16.69 17.34
C ALA A 677 22.20 -15.27 17.40
N TYR A 678 22.14 -14.69 18.60
CA TYR A 678 21.62 -13.36 18.85
C TYR A 678 22.55 -12.27 18.30
N CYS A 679 23.85 -12.34 18.62
CA CYS A 679 24.82 -11.34 18.21
C CYS A 679 25.11 -11.37 16.70
N ALA A 680 25.06 -12.54 16.06
CA ALA A 680 25.07 -12.65 14.59
C ALA A 680 23.86 -11.93 13.96
N GLY A 681 22.65 -12.16 14.50
CA GLY A 681 21.44 -11.47 14.05
C GLY A 681 21.52 -9.96 14.14
N LEU A 682 21.97 -9.42 15.28
CA LEU A 682 22.14 -7.98 15.44
C LEU A 682 23.24 -7.41 14.53
N THR A 683 24.35 -8.13 14.35
CA THR A 683 25.44 -7.73 13.44
C THR A 683 24.95 -7.64 12.00
N PHE A 684 24.21 -8.64 11.53
CA PHE A 684 23.70 -8.67 10.16
C PHE A 684 22.53 -7.70 9.92
N SER A 685 21.79 -7.35 10.98
CA SER A 685 20.73 -6.34 10.92
C SER A 685 21.25 -4.96 10.48
N ILE A 686 22.53 -4.63 10.75
CA ILE A 686 23.17 -3.38 10.30
C ILE A 686 23.11 -3.24 8.77
N PHE A 687 23.31 -4.33 8.01
CA PHE A 687 23.28 -4.28 6.54
C PHE A 687 21.89 -3.94 5.98
N SER A 688 20.80 -4.24 6.71
CA SER A 688 19.44 -3.82 6.34
C SER A 688 19.17 -2.31 6.51
N ALA A 689 19.93 -1.65 7.41
CA ALA A 689 19.85 -0.22 7.63
C ALA A 689 20.71 0.57 6.62
N ILE A 690 21.86 0.01 6.21
CA ILE A 690 22.76 0.62 5.22
C ILE A 690 22.26 0.46 3.79
N SER A 691 21.82 -0.73 3.40
CA SER A 691 21.56 -1.08 1.99
C SER A 691 20.21 -0.58 1.50
N LYS A 692 20.14 -0.04 0.28
CA LYS A 692 18.85 0.28 -0.35
C LYS A 692 18.06 -1.01 -0.63
N ASP A 693 18.69 -1.97 -1.31
CA ASP A 693 18.01 -3.13 -1.92
C ASP A 693 18.41 -4.47 -1.27
N ARG A 694 17.57 -5.50 -1.44
CA ARG A 694 17.77 -6.84 -0.87
C ARG A 694 19.06 -7.51 -1.37
N SER A 695 19.34 -7.43 -2.67
CA SER A 695 20.51 -8.03 -3.33
C SER A 695 21.82 -7.43 -2.81
N THR A 696 21.90 -6.10 -2.77
CA THR A 696 23.02 -5.32 -2.22
C THR A 696 23.33 -5.70 -0.76
N ALA A 697 22.29 -5.88 0.06
CA ALA A 697 22.46 -6.32 1.45
C ALA A 697 23.08 -7.72 1.57
N GLN A 698 22.64 -8.68 0.74
CA GLN A 698 23.19 -10.05 0.73
C GLN A 698 24.63 -10.08 0.21
N ALA A 699 25.00 -9.20 -0.71
CA ALA A 699 26.38 -9.08 -1.19
C ALA A 699 27.34 -8.60 -0.09
N TYR A 700 27.01 -7.52 0.63
CA TYR A 700 27.82 -7.05 1.77
C TYR A 700 27.93 -8.12 2.87
N LEU A 701 26.82 -8.80 3.17
CA LEU A 701 26.76 -9.83 4.19
C LEU A 701 27.61 -11.05 3.83
N SER A 702 27.59 -11.49 2.57
CA SER A 702 28.45 -12.58 2.09
C SER A 702 29.94 -12.27 2.27
N ILE A 703 30.37 -11.04 1.94
CA ILE A 703 31.75 -10.59 2.14
C ILE A 703 32.10 -10.54 3.64
N ALA A 704 31.21 -10.02 4.47
CA ALA A 704 31.42 -9.94 5.92
C ALA A 704 31.58 -11.33 6.58
N VAL A 705 30.73 -12.30 6.18
CA VAL A 705 30.81 -13.69 6.66
C VAL A 705 32.14 -14.35 6.28
N VAL A 706 32.64 -14.14 5.06
CA VAL A 706 33.95 -14.68 4.64
C VAL A 706 35.09 -14.13 5.50
N VAL A 707 35.08 -12.84 5.84
CA VAL A 707 36.09 -12.23 6.73
C VAL A 707 35.97 -12.78 8.16
N MET A 708 34.75 -12.91 8.70
CA MET A 708 34.52 -13.48 10.04
C MET A 708 34.92 -14.96 10.14
N VAL A 709 34.73 -15.74 9.07
CA VAL A 709 35.20 -17.13 8.98
C VAL A 709 36.72 -17.20 8.91
N LEU A 710 37.37 -16.44 8.01
CA LEU A 710 38.80 -16.55 7.78
C LEU A 710 39.63 -16.14 9.00
N PHE A 711 39.22 -15.06 9.69
CA PHE A 711 39.86 -14.57 10.92
C PHE A 711 39.22 -15.12 12.20
N SER A 712 38.61 -16.32 12.16
CA SER A 712 37.98 -16.98 13.32
C SER A 712 38.97 -17.65 14.30
N GLY A 713 40.23 -17.85 13.90
CA GLY A 713 41.18 -18.70 14.63
C GLY A 713 41.11 -20.19 14.27
N PHE A 714 40.07 -20.65 13.55
CA PHE A 714 40.00 -22.02 13.03
C PHE A 714 40.64 -22.15 11.65
N THR A 715 40.24 -21.29 10.70
CA THR A 715 40.72 -21.35 9.30
C THR A 715 42.16 -20.85 9.15
N VAL A 716 42.55 -19.87 9.97
CA VAL A 716 43.91 -19.36 10.11
C VAL A 716 44.18 -19.21 11.60
N GLN A 717 45.23 -19.87 12.10
CA GLN A 717 45.60 -19.82 13.52
C GLN A 717 46.23 -18.47 13.90
N PRO A 718 46.05 -17.96 15.14
CA PRO A 718 46.37 -16.56 15.47
C PRO A 718 47.85 -16.19 15.37
N ASP A 719 48.73 -17.16 15.54
CA ASP A 719 50.20 -17.06 15.44
C ASP A 719 50.69 -16.89 13.99
N ILE A 720 49.93 -17.39 13.00
CA ILE A 720 50.26 -17.30 11.57
C ILE A 720 49.74 -15.98 10.97
N ILE A 721 48.77 -15.31 11.62
CA ILE A 721 48.20 -14.04 11.14
C ILE A 721 49.26 -12.93 11.23
N PRO A 722 49.60 -12.24 10.12
CA PRO A 722 50.57 -11.14 10.17
C PRO A 722 50.15 -10.01 11.11
N ASN A 723 51.12 -9.42 11.83
CA ASN A 723 50.90 -8.38 12.86
C ASN A 723 50.08 -7.15 12.40
N TYR A 724 49.95 -6.90 11.10
CA TYR A 724 49.14 -5.82 10.53
C TYR A 724 47.68 -6.21 10.21
N TRP A 725 47.34 -7.51 10.29
CA TRP A 725 45.98 -8.06 10.18
C TRP A 725 45.43 -8.60 11.51
N ILE A 726 46.27 -8.83 12.53
CA ILE A 726 45.86 -9.46 13.81
C ILE A 726 44.71 -8.74 14.53
N TRP A 727 44.53 -7.43 14.32
CA TRP A 727 43.39 -6.68 14.84
C TRP A 727 42.03 -7.18 14.32
N VAL A 728 41.97 -7.78 13.13
CA VAL A 728 40.75 -8.38 12.57
C VAL A 728 40.32 -9.60 13.37
N TYR A 729 41.27 -10.42 13.84
CA TYR A 729 40.98 -11.52 14.78
C TYR A 729 40.42 -11.01 16.11
N TRP A 730 40.95 -9.92 16.65
CA TRP A 730 40.51 -9.37 17.95
C TRP A 730 39.18 -8.61 17.92
N ILE A 731 38.76 -8.05 16.78
CA ILE A 731 37.43 -7.44 16.61
C ILE A 731 36.36 -8.46 16.17
N ASN A 732 36.75 -9.66 15.75
CA ASN A 732 35.85 -10.67 15.21
C ASN A 732 35.11 -11.46 16.31
N MET A 733 33.78 -11.32 16.35
CA MET A 733 32.89 -12.11 17.22
C MET A 733 33.13 -13.63 17.10
N PHE A 734 33.39 -14.15 15.89
CA PHE A 734 33.59 -15.60 15.68
C PHE A 734 34.84 -16.10 16.44
N ALA A 735 35.90 -15.30 16.54
CA ALA A 735 37.10 -15.66 17.28
C ALA A 735 36.88 -15.73 18.80
N TRP A 736 36.14 -14.77 19.36
CA TRP A 736 35.77 -14.77 20.78
C TRP A 736 34.83 -15.91 21.14
N MET A 737 33.82 -16.19 20.30
CA MET A 737 32.85 -17.25 20.57
C MET A 737 33.42 -18.65 20.31
N LEU A 738 34.27 -18.83 19.29
CA LEU A 738 35.00 -20.09 19.12
C LEU A 738 35.91 -20.35 20.33
N ARG A 739 36.71 -19.37 20.77
CA ARG A 739 37.56 -19.49 21.96
C ARG A 739 36.75 -19.91 23.19
N ALA A 740 35.60 -19.27 23.43
CA ALA A 740 34.73 -19.60 24.55
C ALA A 740 34.14 -21.03 24.46
N LEU A 741 33.69 -21.47 23.28
CA LEU A 741 33.19 -22.84 23.05
C LEU A 741 34.29 -23.90 23.26
N VAL A 742 35.50 -23.62 22.77
CA VAL A 742 36.67 -24.51 22.85
C VAL A 742 37.17 -24.65 24.29
N VAL A 743 37.27 -23.54 25.04
CA VAL A 743 37.60 -23.56 26.47
C VAL A 743 36.53 -24.29 27.28
N ASN A 744 35.24 -24.11 26.96
CA ASN A 744 34.14 -24.79 27.65
C ASN A 744 34.12 -26.33 27.45
N GLU A 745 34.57 -26.83 26.30
CA GLU A 745 34.73 -28.29 26.08
C GLU A 745 36.02 -28.80 26.74
N TYR A 746 37.18 -28.19 26.47
CA TYR A 746 38.48 -28.74 26.89
C TYR A 746 38.87 -28.50 28.35
N GLN A 747 38.18 -27.62 29.08
CA GLN A 747 38.30 -27.51 30.55
C GLN A 747 37.11 -28.17 31.28
N SER A 748 36.41 -29.10 30.63
CA SER A 748 35.56 -30.08 31.33
C SER A 748 36.41 -31.23 31.88
N GLY A 749 35.96 -31.87 32.98
CA GLY A 749 36.69 -32.98 33.63
C GLY A 749 36.87 -34.21 32.76
N LYS A 750 36.14 -34.30 31.64
CA LYS A 750 36.39 -35.24 30.53
C LYS A 750 37.83 -35.18 29.98
N TYR A 751 38.55 -34.06 30.17
CA TYR A 751 39.92 -33.86 29.68
C TYR A 751 40.92 -33.51 30.79
N SER A 752 40.58 -33.70 32.07
CA SER A 752 41.49 -33.49 33.21
C SER A 752 42.41 -34.69 33.48
N ASP A 753 42.42 -35.70 32.60
CA ASP A 753 43.43 -36.77 32.65
C ASP A 753 44.83 -36.17 32.38
N PRO A 754 45.87 -36.55 33.14
CA PRO A 754 47.21 -36.01 32.95
C PRO A 754 47.87 -36.51 31.66
N VAL A 755 48.66 -35.65 31.01
CA VAL A 755 49.32 -35.98 29.74
C VAL A 755 50.37 -37.07 29.94
N SER A 756 50.44 -38.03 29.02
CA SER A 756 51.38 -39.17 29.08
C SER A 756 52.88 -38.80 29.06
N THR A 757 53.22 -37.53 28.84
CA THR A 757 54.58 -36.98 28.85
C THR A 757 54.86 -36.01 30.00
N ASP A 758 53.82 -35.47 30.66
CA ASP A 758 53.98 -34.60 31.84
C ASP A 758 52.82 -34.85 32.84
N PRO A 759 53.10 -35.43 34.03
CA PRO A 759 52.09 -35.66 35.06
C PRO A 759 51.43 -34.42 35.66
N TYR A 760 51.95 -33.21 35.37
CA TYR A 760 51.45 -31.95 35.92
C TYR A 760 50.59 -31.12 34.93
N ALA A 761 50.51 -31.54 33.66
CA ALA A 761 49.68 -30.89 32.65
C ALA A 761 48.41 -31.70 32.38
N GLU A 762 47.25 -31.04 32.34
CA GLU A 762 45.99 -31.67 31.94
C GLU A 762 45.93 -31.85 30.40
N TYR A 763 45.32 -32.95 29.93
CA TYR A 763 45.16 -33.21 28.51
C TYR A 763 44.45 -32.06 27.79
N GLY A 764 43.42 -31.48 28.41
CA GLY A 764 42.70 -30.32 27.90
C GLY A 764 43.59 -29.10 27.62
N GLU A 765 44.51 -28.77 28.53
CA GLU A 765 45.44 -27.65 28.36
C GLU A 765 46.42 -27.89 27.21
N SER A 766 46.97 -29.11 27.11
CA SER A 766 47.86 -29.49 26.00
C SER A 766 47.18 -29.41 24.61
N VAL A 767 45.86 -29.59 24.56
CA VAL A 767 45.06 -29.40 23.34
C VAL A 767 44.90 -27.91 23.02
N LEU A 768 44.65 -27.06 24.02
CA LEU A 768 44.57 -25.60 23.83
C LEU A 768 45.89 -25.04 23.30
N GLU A 769 47.02 -25.43 23.89
CA GLU A 769 48.35 -25.07 23.40
C GLU A 769 48.58 -25.51 21.95
N ARG A 770 48.35 -26.80 21.66
CA ARG A 770 48.58 -27.40 20.34
C ARG A 770 47.82 -26.71 19.20
N PHE A 771 46.63 -26.16 19.47
CA PHE A 771 45.82 -25.47 18.47
C PHE A 771 45.99 -23.93 18.48
N GLY A 772 46.91 -23.39 19.28
CA GLY A 772 47.18 -21.94 19.32
C GLY A 772 46.16 -21.13 20.12
N PHE A 773 45.41 -21.78 21.03
CA PHE A 773 44.49 -21.13 21.96
C PHE A 773 45.23 -20.70 23.24
N THR A 774 46.26 -19.87 23.07
CA THR A 774 47.12 -19.34 24.14
C THR A 774 47.21 -17.81 24.11
N LEU A 775 47.69 -17.22 25.21
CA LEU A 775 48.08 -15.83 25.30
C LEU A 775 49.44 -15.72 26.00
N ASN A 776 50.42 -15.10 25.32
CA ASN A 776 51.81 -14.98 25.78
C ASN A 776 52.54 -16.33 26.06
N GLY A 777 51.97 -17.45 25.62
CA GLY A 777 52.46 -18.80 25.86
C GLY A 777 51.51 -19.66 26.71
N GLU A 778 50.72 -19.04 27.60
CA GLU A 778 49.82 -19.73 28.54
C GLU A 778 48.47 -20.09 27.88
N PRO A 779 47.86 -21.26 28.17
CA PRO A 779 46.54 -21.63 27.66
C PRO A 779 45.40 -20.75 28.22
N PHE A 780 44.32 -20.58 27.45
CA PHE A 780 43.16 -19.79 27.89
C PHE A 780 42.37 -20.50 29.01
N SER A 781 42.36 -19.93 30.21
CA SER A 781 41.57 -20.40 31.36
C SER A 781 40.07 -20.05 31.27
N PHE A 782 39.22 -20.75 32.04
CA PHE A 782 37.75 -20.67 31.97
C PHE A 782 37.13 -19.26 32.08
N ILE A 783 37.84 -18.30 32.68
CA ILE A 783 37.41 -16.89 32.72
C ILE A 783 37.27 -16.27 31.32
N TRP A 784 38.01 -16.78 30.33
CA TRP A 784 37.92 -16.35 28.94
C TRP A 784 36.58 -16.68 28.28
N THR A 785 35.86 -17.69 28.77
CA THR A 785 34.49 -18.00 28.36
C THR A 785 33.54 -16.84 28.73
N TRP A 786 33.71 -16.27 29.92
CA TRP A 786 32.98 -15.07 30.36
C TRP A 786 33.41 -13.81 29.62
N TYR A 787 34.70 -13.66 29.27
CA TYR A 787 35.15 -12.56 28.42
C TYR A 787 34.57 -12.65 26.99
N GLY A 788 34.36 -13.85 26.43
CA GLY A 788 33.67 -14.04 25.16
C GLY A 788 32.20 -13.59 25.19
N ILE A 789 31.48 -13.90 26.28
CA ILE A 789 30.11 -13.41 26.51
C ILE A 789 30.10 -11.88 26.69
N LEU A 790 30.99 -11.33 27.52
CA LEU A 790 31.07 -9.88 27.77
C LEU A 790 31.41 -9.09 26.49
N PHE A 791 32.36 -9.59 25.68
CA PHE A 791 32.67 -9.04 24.36
C PHE A 791 31.43 -9.03 23.48
N SER A 792 30.72 -10.15 23.38
CA SER A 792 29.53 -10.29 22.53
C SER A 792 28.36 -9.42 22.99
N VAL A 793 28.19 -9.18 24.29
CA VAL A 793 27.23 -8.18 24.81
C VAL A 793 27.65 -6.76 24.39
N GLY A 794 28.95 -6.43 24.44
CA GLY A 794 29.49 -5.18 23.91
C GLY A 794 29.25 -5.02 22.41
N THR A 795 29.45 -6.09 21.62
CA THR A 795 29.14 -6.15 20.19
C THR A 795 27.65 -5.93 19.95
N CYS A 796 26.75 -6.62 20.66
CA CYS A 796 25.30 -6.44 20.56
C CYS A 796 24.89 -4.97 20.76
N LEU A 797 25.42 -4.31 21.80
CA LEU A 797 25.16 -2.90 22.10
C LEU A 797 25.69 -1.98 20.99
N ALA A 798 26.90 -2.24 20.48
CA ALA A 798 27.46 -1.51 19.36
C ALA A 798 26.61 -1.69 18.08
N CYS A 799 26.14 -2.90 17.78
CA CYS A 799 25.29 -3.18 16.63
C CYS A 799 23.92 -2.47 16.71
N VAL A 800 23.31 -2.40 17.89
CA VAL A 800 22.08 -1.63 18.14
C VAL A 800 22.34 -0.13 17.90
N LEU A 801 23.40 0.43 18.47
CA LEU A 801 23.76 1.85 18.31
C LEU A 801 24.08 2.21 16.85
N CYS A 802 24.83 1.36 16.15
CA CYS A 802 25.09 1.52 14.71
C CYS A 802 23.80 1.44 13.89
N SER A 803 22.90 0.49 14.17
CA SER A 803 21.62 0.37 13.46
C SER A 803 20.72 1.60 13.67
N VAL A 804 20.67 2.14 14.89
CA VAL A 804 19.98 3.40 15.18
C VAL A 804 20.62 4.58 14.44
N TYR A 805 21.97 4.68 14.43
CA TYR A 805 22.68 5.72 13.71
C TYR A 805 22.41 5.68 12.20
N PHE A 806 22.50 4.50 11.58
CA PHE A 806 22.26 4.34 10.14
C PHE A 806 20.80 4.58 9.77
N LEU A 807 19.81 4.09 10.54
CA LEU A 807 18.40 4.39 10.27
C LEU A 807 18.03 5.87 10.44
N ILE A 808 18.80 6.65 11.21
CA ILE A 808 18.62 8.10 11.36
C ILE A 808 19.36 8.89 10.27
N LYS A 809 20.48 8.37 9.73
CA LYS A 809 21.35 9.07 8.76
C LYS A 809 21.22 8.64 7.31
N ILE A 810 20.73 7.44 7.06
CA ILE A 810 20.52 6.86 5.74
C ILE A 810 19.02 6.57 5.61
N ARG A 811 18.29 7.56 5.10
CA ARG A 811 16.86 7.47 4.81
C ARG A 811 16.70 7.03 3.35
N HIS A 812 16.37 5.76 3.14
CA HIS A 812 16.04 5.22 1.81
C HIS A 812 14.58 5.50 1.48
N GLU A 813 14.30 6.63 0.82
CA GLU A 813 12.94 6.98 0.41
C GLU A 813 12.43 5.98 -0.65
N THR A 814 11.24 5.41 -0.45
CA THR A 814 10.57 4.55 -1.44
C THR A 814 10.17 5.36 -2.66
N GLY A 815 10.73 5.02 -3.82
CA GLY A 815 10.93 5.93 -4.97
C GLY A 815 9.69 6.33 -5.80
N ALA A 816 8.48 6.19 -5.28
CA ALA A 816 7.25 6.49 -6.01
C ALA A 816 7.12 7.98 -6.43
N SER A 817 7.68 8.91 -5.65
CA SER A 817 7.42 10.35 -5.80
C SER A 817 8.17 11.06 -6.93
N LEU A 818 9.01 10.37 -7.72
CA LEU A 818 9.87 11.00 -8.73
C LEU A 818 9.68 10.51 -10.17
N ALA A 819 8.99 9.38 -10.38
CA ALA A 819 8.75 8.84 -11.73
C ALA A 819 7.71 9.66 -12.54
N ALA A 820 6.81 10.38 -11.86
CA ALA A 820 5.66 11.08 -12.46
C ALA A 820 5.98 12.39 -13.21
N HIS A 821 7.24 12.65 -13.58
CA HIS A 821 7.69 13.92 -14.17
C HIS A 821 8.55 13.78 -15.44
N MET A 822 8.69 12.57 -15.98
CA MET A 822 9.20 12.35 -17.34
C MET A 822 8.03 12.48 -18.31
N GLN A 823 7.93 13.62 -18.98
CA GLN A 823 6.97 13.81 -20.06
C GLN A 823 7.43 13.00 -21.26
N ASP A 824 6.53 12.24 -21.86
CA ASP A 824 6.69 11.83 -23.26
C ASP A 824 6.70 13.12 -24.11
N GLU A 825 7.87 13.47 -24.66
CA GLU A 825 7.92 14.35 -25.84
C GLU A 825 7.13 13.61 -26.93
N GLY A 826 5.98 14.17 -27.30
CA GLY A 826 5.03 13.49 -28.19
C GLY A 826 5.71 13.05 -29.48
N ASP A 827 5.75 11.73 -29.70
CA ASP A 827 6.35 11.13 -30.89
C ASP A 827 5.70 11.73 -32.14
N GLU A 828 6.52 12.08 -33.14
CA GLU A 828 6.01 12.65 -34.39
C GLU A 828 5.12 11.62 -35.13
N GLY A 829 4.32 12.11 -36.09
CA GLY A 829 3.17 11.38 -36.65
C GLY A 829 3.43 9.95 -37.14
N PHE A 830 2.34 9.18 -37.29
CA PHE A 830 2.35 7.77 -37.73
C PHE A 830 2.85 7.53 -39.18
N ASP A 831 3.45 8.54 -39.80
CA ASP A 831 3.69 8.67 -41.23
C ASP A 831 5.05 8.09 -41.63
N ASN A 832 5.16 6.75 -41.67
CA ASN A 832 6.16 6.00 -42.44
C ASN A 832 5.70 4.54 -42.59
N GLU A 833 5.05 4.21 -43.72
CA GLU A 833 4.45 2.89 -43.96
C GLU A 833 5.47 1.75 -44.19
N GLU A 834 6.67 2.08 -44.70
CA GLU A 834 7.68 1.15 -45.24
C GLU A 834 8.31 0.17 -44.20
N ASP A 835 7.97 0.31 -42.92
CA ASP A 835 8.66 -0.40 -41.82
C ASP A 835 7.70 -1.24 -40.94
N THR A 836 6.55 -1.62 -41.49
CA THR A 836 5.56 -2.49 -40.81
C THR A 836 5.76 -3.98 -41.16
N VAL A 837 5.56 -4.85 -40.17
CA VAL A 837 5.56 -6.31 -40.33
C VAL A 837 4.23 -6.85 -39.81
N GLN A 838 3.46 -7.44 -40.72
CA GLN A 838 2.26 -8.20 -40.37
C GLN A 838 2.65 -9.67 -40.22
N LEU A 839 2.72 -10.15 -38.97
CA LEU A 839 2.62 -11.58 -38.70
C LEU A 839 1.15 -11.98 -38.90
N GLU A 840 0.89 -13.05 -39.65
CA GLU A 840 -0.48 -13.55 -39.81
C GLU A 840 -1.01 -14.07 -38.47
N PHE A 841 -2.30 -13.83 -38.20
CA PHE A 841 -3.03 -14.42 -37.08
C PHE A 841 -4.46 -14.74 -37.54
N PRO A 842 -5.03 -15.90 -37.15
CA PRO A 842 -6.41 -16.21 -37.50
C PRO A 842 -7.35 -15.26 -36.75
N ARG A 843 -8.37 -14.73 -37.43
CA ARG A 843 -9.47 -14.05 -36.74
C ARG A 843 -10.33 -15.08 -36.00
N VAL A 844 -10.73 -14.75 -34.79
CA VAL A 844 -11.34 -15.67 -33.84
C VAL A 844 -12.53 -15.00 -33.17
N ASN A 845 -13.67 -15.67 -33.23
CA ASN A 845 -14.84 -15.40 -32.42
C ASN A 845 -14.91 -16.46 -31.31
N LEU A 846 -15.05 -16.03 -30.06
CA LEU A 846 -15.34 -16.90 -28.93
C LEU A 846 -16.86 -16.88 -28.69
N THR A 847 -17.49 -18.04 -28.58
CA THR A 847 -18.88 -18.19 -28.19
C THR A 847 -18.94 -19.05 -26.94
N PHE A 848 -19.69 -18.62 -25.93
CA PHE A 848 -19.89 -19.37 -24.70
C PHE A 848 -21.38 -19.46 -24.37
N LYS A 849 -21.79 -20.61 -23.86
CA LYS A 849 -23.18 -20.94 -23.64
C LYS A 849 -23.37 -21.67 -22.32
N ASP A 850 -24.42 -21.31 -21.59
CA ASP A 850 -24.90 -21.99 -20.39
C ASP A 850 -23.80 -22.14 -19.32
N ILE A 851 -22.95 -21.11 -19.18
CA ILE A 851 -21.76 -21.19 -18.31
C ILE A 851 -22.17 -21.08 -16.84
N HIS A 852 -21.98 -22.19 -16.11
CA HIS A 852 -22.09 -22.26 -14.66
C HIS A 852 -20.70 -22.48 -14.04
N TYR A 853 -20.48 -21.94 -12.83
CA TYR A 853 -19.26 -22.16 -12.07
C TYR A 853 -19.52 -22.23 -10.57
N THR A 854 -19.17 -23.37 -9.97
CA THR A 854 -19.47 -23.70 -8.56
C THR A 854 -18.21 -24.03 -7.77
N VAL A 855 -18.09 -23.47 -6.57
CA VAL A 855 -16.91 -23.59 -5.70
C VAL A 855 -17.33 -23.91 -4.26
N THR A 856 -16.69 -24.87 -3.61
CA THR A 856 -16.90 -25.13 -2.17
C THR A 856 -16.35 -23.97 -1.32
N ALA A 857 -17.12 -23.53 -0.33
CA ALA A 857 -16.71 -22.41 0.52
C ALA A 857 -15.44 -22.72 1.34
N SER A 858 -14.60 -21.72 1.59
CA SER A 858 -13.34 -21.91 2.36
C SER A 858 -13.56 -22.10 3.88
N THR A 859 -14.80 -22.22 4.33
CA THR A 859 -15.22 -22.20 5.75
C THR A 859 -16.42 -23.11 6.06
N SER A 860 -17.07 -23.69 5.06
CA SER A 860 -18.18 -24.64 5.17
C SER A 860 -18.17 -25.56 3.94
N ASP A 861 -18.68 -26.79 4.05
CA ASP A 861 -18.79 -27.73 2.91
C ASP A 861 -19.91 -27.35 1.92
N GLU A 862 -20.41 -26.11 1.98
CA GLU A 862 -21.44 -25.58 1.10
C GLU A 862 -20.86 -25.25 -0.28
N LYS A 863 -21.54 -25.71 -1.34
CA LYS A 863 -21.26 -25.32 -2.72
C LYS A 863 -21.86 -23.93 -2.98
N LEU A 864 -21.00 -22.96 -3.29
CA LEU A 864 -21.37 -21.63 -3.76
C LEU A 864 -21.28 -21.59 -5.28
N GLU A 865 -22.42 -21.45 -5.93
CA GLU A 865 -22.52 -21.10 -7.34
C GLU A 865 -22.20 -19.60 -7.52
N LEU A 866 -21.29 -19.27 -8.44
CA LEU A 866 -20.73 -17.92 -8.64
C LEU A 866 -20.98 -17.33 -10.03
N LEU A 867 -21.34 -18.18 -10.99
CA LEU A 867 -21.80 -17.84 -12.35
C LEU A 867 -22.97 -18.78 -12.67
N LYS A 868 -24.03 -18.29 -13.31
CA LYS A 868 -25.25 -19.04 -13.62
C LYS A 868 -25.70 -18.80 -15.06
N GLY A 869 -25.81 -19.86 -15.86
CA GLY A 869 -26.41 -19.82 -17.21
C GLY A 869 -25.90 -18.69 -18.10
N ILE A 870 -24.60 -18.34 -18.02
CA ILE A 870 -24.09 -17.17 -18.74
C ILE A 870 -23.86 -17.53 -20.22
N ASP A 871 -24.72 -16.99 -21.08
CA ASP A 871 -24.58 -16.97 -22.54
C ASP A 871 -23.86 -15.71 -23.03
N GLY A 872 -23.10 -15.82 -24.14
CA GLY A 872 -22.53 -14.65 -24.83
C GLY A 872 -21.49 -14.98 -25.91
N TYR A 873 -20.91 -13.94 -26.50
CA TYR A 873 -19.84 -14.06 -27.49
C TYR A 873 -18.89 -12.85 -27.49
N ILE A 874 -17.71 -13.02 -28.09
CA ILE A 874 -16.67 -12.00 -28.29
C ILE A 874 -16.18 -12.13 -29.73
N GLU A 875 -16.23 -11.05 -30.53
CA GLU A 875 -15.92 -11.10 -31.97
C GLU A 875 -14.54 -10.53 -32.34
N GLY A 876 -13.88 -11.15 -33.33
CA GLY A 876 -12.61 -10.71 -33.88
C GLY A 876 -12.73 -9.40 -34.67
N GLY A 877 -12.21 -8.30 -34.10
CA GLY A 877 -12.34 -6.95 -34.64
C GLY A 877 -13.11 -5.99 -33.75
N LYS A 878 -13.74 -6.48 -32.66
CA LYS A 878 -14.49 -5.67 -31.69
C LYS A 878 -13.85 -5.70 -30.31
N MET A 879 -14.11 -4.66 -29.53
CA MET A 879 -13.77 -4.55 -28.12
C MET A 879 -15.02 -4.71 -27.26
N THR A 880 -15.01 -5.72 -26.39
CA THR A 880 -16.13 -6.14 -25.54
C THR A 880 -15.86 -5.77 -24.08
N ALA A 881 -16.77 -5.00 -23.47
CA ALA A 881 -16.72 -4.67 -22.04
C ALA A 881 -17.38 -5.77 -21.21
N LEU A 882 -16.75 -6.18 -20.12
CA LEU A 882 -17.35 -7.03 -19.08
C LEU A 882 -17.53 -6.23 -17.79
N MET A 883 -18.77 -5.93 -17.43
CA MET A 883 -19.12 -5.00 -16.36
C MET A 883 -20.16 -5.57 -15.39
N GLY A 884 -20.43 -4.82 -14.33
CA GLY A 884 -21.25 -5.25 -13.20
C GLY A 884 -20.66 -4.79 -11.87
N SER A 885 -21.38 -5.02 -10.77
CA SER A 885 -20.92 -4.63 -9.43
C SER A 885 -19.60 -5.30 -9.03
N SER A 886 -18.98 -4.82 -7.95
CA SER A 886 -18.01 -5.65 -7.23
C SER A 886 -18.69 -6.93 -6.76
N GLY A 887 -18.00 -8.08 -6.89
CA GLY A 887 -18.58 -9.40 -6.61
C GLY A 887 -19.62 -9.92 -7.62
N ALA A 888 -19.82 -9.29 -8.79
CA ALA A 888 -20.74 -9.77 -9.84
C ALA A 888 -20.20 -10.92 -10.70
N GLY A 889 -18.99 -11.44 -10.42
CA GLY A 889 -18.39 -12.55 -11.16
C GLY A 889 -17.51 -12.16 -12.37
N LYS A 890 -17.38 -10.87 -12.72
CA LYS A 890 -16.57 -10.36 -13.86
C LYS A 890 -15.27 -11.13 -14.14
N THR A 891 -14.26 -10.99 -13.27
CA THR A 891 -12.97 -11.68 -13.36
C THR A 891 -13.09 -13.21 -13.25
N THR A 892 -14.15 -13.71 -12.61
CA THR A 892 -14.40 -15.17 -12.51
C THR A 892 -14.83 -15.75 -13.84
N LEU A 893 -15.73 -15.08 -14.57
CA LEU A 893 -16.10 -15.42 -15.95
C LEU A 893 -14.89 -15.28 -16.88
N MET A 894 -14.14 -14.19 -16.78
CA MET A 894 -12.93 -14.00 -17.59
C MET A 894 -11.87 -15.10 -17.35
N ASP A 895 -11.61 -15.49 -16.10
CA ASP A 895 -10.72 -16.62 -15.79
C ASP A 895 -11.26 -17.99 -16.26
N VAL A 896 -12.58 -18.18 -16.32
CA VAL A 896 -13.19 -19.41 -16.90
C VAL A 896 -12.99 -19.42 -18.41
N LEU A 897 -13.36 -18.34 -19.10
CA LEU A 897 -13.16 -18.18 -20.55
C LEU A 897 -11.68 -18.20 -20.97
N ALA A 898 -10.76 -17.79 -20.08
CA ALA A 898 -9.32 -17.86 -20.30
C ALA A 898 -8.69 -19.23 -19.96
N LEU A 899 -9.48 -20.20 -19.47
CA LEU A 899 -9.00 -21.49 -18.93
C LEU A 899 -7.93 -21.33 -17.84
N ARG A 900 -8.12 -20.35 -16.95
CA ARG A 900 -7.23 -20.04 -15.80
C ARG A 900 -7.75 -20.60 -14.47
N LYS A 901 -9.06 -20.83 -14.32
CA LYS A 901 -9.59 -21.58 -13.16
C LYS A 901 -9.11 -23.04 -13.19
N SER A 902 -8.60 -23.52 -12.06
CA SER A 902 -8.07 -24.88 -11.85
C SER A 902 -8.74 -25.63 -10.69
N SER A 903 -9.77 -25.03 -10.10
CA SER A 903 -10.57 -25.56 -9.00
C SER A 903 -12.03 -25.12 -9.18
N GLY A 904 -12.94 -25.81 -8.51
CA GLY A 904 -14.38 -25.68 -8.76
C GLY A 904 -14.87 -26.59 -9.90
N GLU A 905 -16.19 -26.66 -10.02
CA GLU A 905 -16.89 -27.33 -11.12
C GLU A 905 -17.31 -26.27 -12.14
N ILE A 906 -17.02 -26.51 -13.42
CA ILE A 906 -17.41 -25.65 -14.56
C ILE A 906 -18.34 -26.48 -15.42
N GLU A 907 -19.51 -25.94 -15.74
CA GLU A 907 -20.48 -26.52 -16.67
C GLU A 907 -20.82 -25.51 -17.79
N GLY A 908 -21.42 -26.00 -18.89
CA GLY A 908 -21.67 -25.23 -20.12
C GLY A 908 -20.68 -25.54 -21.26
N GLU A 909 -20.77 -24.79 -22.35
CA GLU A 909 -19.98 -25.00 -23.58
C GLU A 909 -19.22 -23.71 -23.97
N VAL A 910 -17.91 -23.83 -24.21
CA VAL A 910 -17.09 -22.75 -24.79
C VAL A 910 -16.50 -23.22 -26.12
N CYS A 911 -16.73 -22.43 -27.17
CA CYS A 911 -16.37 -22.75 -28.54
C CYS A 911 -15.62 -21.58 -29.22
N LEU A 912 -14.63 -21.93 -30.03
CA LEU A 912 -13.70 -21.05 -30.74
C LEU A 912 -13.94 -21.22 -32.25
N ASN A 913 -14.51 -20.22 -32.93
CA ASN A 913 -15.02 -20.35 -34.31
C ASN A 913 -15.93 -21.59 -34.52
N GLY A 914 -16.67 -22.02 -33.49
CA GLY A 914 -17.53 -23.21 -33.52
C GLY A 914 -16.84 -24.55 -33.20
N HIS A 915 -15.57 -24.54 -32.77
CA HIS A 915 -14.85 -25.72 -32.29
C HIS A 915 -14.66 -25.69 -30.77
N PRO A 916 -14.86 -26.79 -30.02
CA PRO A 916 -14.68 -26.81 -28.56
C PRO A 916 -13.31 -26.32 -28.10
N GLN A 917 -13.27 -25.59 -26.99
CA GLN A 917 -12.09 -24.88 -26.49
C GLN A 917 -10.98 -25.83 -25.97
N GLU A 918 -10.13 -26.34 -26.86
CA GLU A 918 -8.99 -27.19 -26.47
C GLU A 918 -7.90 -26.40 -25.71
N SER A 919 -7.58 -26.82 -24.49
CA SER A 919 -6.72 -26.07 -23.57
C SER A 919 -5.29 -25.82 -24.05
N ASN A 920 -4.73 -26.70 -24.89
CA ASN A 920 -3.37 -26.54 -25.40
C ASN A 920 -3.30 -25.53 -26.55
N SER A 921 -4.27 -25.60 -27.46
CA SER A 921 -4.35 -24.73 -28.64
C SER A 921 -4.83 -23.33 -28.26
N PHE A 922 -5.86 -23.24 -27.42
CA PHE A 922 -6.43 -21.95 -26.99
C PHE A 922 -5.41 -21.05 -26.28
N ARG A 923 -4.60 -21.61 -25.36
CA ARG A 923 -3.55 -20.88 -24.62
C ARG A 923 -2.38 -20.40 -25.50
N ARG A 924 -2.35 -20.73 -26.80
CA ARG A 924 -1.39 -20.18 -27.78
C ARG A 924 -1.96 -19.01 -28.58
N CYS A 925 -3.27 -18.95 -28.79
CA CYS A 925 -3.93 -17.85 -29.51
C CYS A 925 -4.57 -16.80 -28.59
N ALA A 926 -4.60 -17.03 -27.27
CA ALA A 926 -5.10 -16.10 -26.26
C ALA A 926 -3.96 -15.46 -25.47
N GLY A 927 -3.94 -14.12 -25.40
CA GLY A 927 -3.14 -13.35 -24.44
C GLY A 927 -4.00 -12.95 -23.22
N TYR A 928 -3.38 -12.84 -22.04
CA TYR A 928 -4.06 -12.47 -20.80
C TYR A 928 -3.27 -11.45 -19.98
N VAL A 929 -3.79 -10.24 -19.84
CA VAL A 929 -3.22 -9.18 -19.00
C VAL A 929 -3.87 -9.21 -17.62
N GLU A 930 -3.06 -9.39 -16.58
CA GLU A 930 -3.51 -9.47 -15.18
C GLU A 930 -3.70 -8.08 -14.55
N GLN A 931 -4.56 -8.00 -13.52
CA GLN A 931 -4.82 -6.77 -12.76
C GLN A 931 -3.55 -6.17 -12.13
N PHE A 932 -2.53 -6.98 -11.83
CA PHE A 932 -1.25 -6.55 -11.25
C PHE A 932 -0.06 -6.83 -12.20
N ASP A 933 0.70 -5.77 -12.51
CA ASP A 933 1.79 -5.80 -13.49
C ASP A 933 3.05 -6.48 -12.96
N THR A 934 3.10 -7.81 -13.08
CA THR A 934 4.25 -8.64 -12.67
C THR A 934 5.29 -8.70 -13.79
N GLN A 935 6.30 -7.82 -13.72
CA GLN A 935 7.39 -7.70 -14.70
C GLN A 935 8.76 -7.67 -13.99
N THR A 936 9.83 -8.14 -14.64
CA THR A 936 11.18 -8.20 -14.05
C THR A 936 11.80 -6.80 -13.89
N PRO A 937 12.08 -6.31 -12.67
CA PRO A 937 12.56 -4.94 -12.43
C PRO A 937 13.87 -4.58 -13.14
N GLU A 938 14.78 -5.54 -13.28
CA GLU A 938 16.15 -5.32 -13.77
C GLU A 938 16.27 -5.31 -15.31
N LEU A 939 15.22 -5.64 -16.06
CA LEU A 939 15.21 -5.63 -17.52
C LEU A 939 14.72 -4.27 -18.06
N THR A 940 15.10 -3.93 -19.29
CA THR A 940 14.45 -2.82 -20.02
C THR A 940 13.10 -3.22 -20.61
N ILE A 941 12.27 -2.22 -20.94
CA ILE A 941 11.02 -2.40 -21.71
C ILE A 941 11.29 -3.26 -22.95
N ARG A 942 12.27 -2.88 -23.78
CA ARG A 942 12.58 -3.56 -25.04
C ARG A 942 13.04 -5.00 -24.82
N GLU A 943 13.84 -5.27 -23.79
CA GLU A 943 14.29 -6.63 -23.46
C GLU A 943 13.14 -7.51 -22.96
N THR A 944 12.22 -6.95 -22.17
CA THR A 944 11.06 -7.68 -21.62
C THR A 944 10.10 -8.10 -22.73
N VAL A 945 9.75 -7.18 -23.63
CA VAL A 945 8.90 -7.48 -24.82
C VAL A 945 9.61 -8.42 -25.79
N MET A 946 10.93 -8.24 -26.03
CA MET A 946 11.75 -9.12 -26.86
C MET A 946 11.90 -10.54 -26.27
N PHE A 947 11.92 -10.68 -24.94
CA PHE A 947 11.94 -11.98 -24.28
C PHE A 947 10.61 -12.72 -24.48
N SER A 948 9.48 -12.04 -24.26
CA SER A 948 8.15 -12.63 -24.53
C SER A 948 8.00 -13.09 -25.98
N ALA A 949 8.38 -12.24 -26.95
CA ALA A 949 8.34 -12.58 -28.37
C ALA A 949 9.14 -13.85 -28.70
N LYS A 950 10.39 -13.95 -28.20
CA LYS A 950 11.25 -15.14 -28.42
C LYS A 950 10.75 -16.42 -27.77
N MET A 951 9.99 -16.32 -26.68
CA MET A 951 9.52 -17.49 -25.92
C MET A 951 8.14 -17.98 -26.38
N ARG A 952 7.44 -17.22 -27.23
CA ARG A 952 6.05 -17.50 -27.65
C ARG A 952 5.81 -17.54 -29.16
N LEU A 953 6.61 -16.84 -29.97
CA LEU A 953 6.57 -16.96 -31.43
C LEU A 953 7.32 -18.23 -31.88
N ASP A 954 6.86 -18.89 -32.94
CA ASP A 954 7.47 -20.12 -33.45
C ASP A 954 8.70 -19.80 -34.33
N GLU A 955 9.88 -20.33 -33.98
CA GLU A 955 11.11 -20.21 -34.79
C GLU A 955 11.01 -20.93 -36.15
N ASN A 956 9.99 -21.77 -36.36
CA ASN A 956 9.72 -22.47 -37.63
C ASN A 956 8.84 -21.66 -38.59
N ASP A 957 8.23 -20.54 -38.15
CA ASP A 957 7.47 -19.66 -39.04
C ASP A 957 8.43 -18.88 -39.96
N THR A 958 8.21 -19.02 -41.27
CA THR A 958 8.95 -18.31 -42.33
C THR A 958 8.92 -16.78 -42.21
N ALA A 959 7.92 -16.19 -41.52
CA ALA A 959 7.87 -14.76 -41.23
C ALA A 959 8.81 -14.34 -40.09
N VAL A 960 9.14 -15.25 -39.16
CA VAL A 960 9.84 -14.98 -37.89
C VAL A 960 11.36 -15.12 -38.06
N ASN A 961 11.95 -14.24 -38.87
CA ASN A 961 13.41 -14.05 -38.89
C ASN A 961 13.86 -13.01 -37.83
N LYS A 962 15.16 -12.94 -37.51
CA LYS A 962 15.70 -12.05 -36.46
C LYS A 962 15.50 -10.55 -36.72
N GLU A 963 15.33 -10.15 -37.98
CA GLU A 963 15.07 -8.76 -38.36
C GLU A 963 13.57 -8.45 -38.23
N SER A 964 12.70 -9.30 -38.79
CA SER A 964 11.25 -9.27 -38.60
C SER A 964 10.86 -9.25 -37.12
N LEU A 965 11.52 -10.04 -36.27
CA LEU A 965 11.33 -10.06 -34.82
C LEU A 965 11.67 -8.71 -34.17
N ASN A 966 12.74 -8.04 -34.61
CA ASN A 966 13.07 -6.70 -34.13
C ASN A 966 12.06 -5.65 -34.62
N LYS A 967 11.59 -5.74 -35.87
CA LYS A 967 10.54 -4.86 -36.42
C LYS A 967 9.20 -5.08 -35.69
N TRP A 968 8.79 -6.33 -35.47
CA TRP A 968 7.58 -6.69 -34.72
C TRP A 968 7.58 -6.16 -33.29
N VAL A 969 8.67 -6.35 -32.54
CA VAL A 969 8.84 -5.76 -31.19
C VAL A 969 8.79 -4.23 -31.25
N THR A 970 9.41 -3.61 -32.26
CA THR A 970 9.37 -2.15 -32.44
C THR A 970 7.97 -1.64 -32.80
N GLN A 971 7.20 -2.39 -33.59
CA GLN A 971 5.81 -2.09 -33.95
C GLN A 971 4.86 -2.28 -32.75
N THR A 972 5.07 -3.32 -31.94
CA THR A 972 4.37 -3.54 -30.67
C THR A 972 4.59 -2.34 -29.72
N LEU A 973 5.83 -1.86 -29.61
CA LEU A 973 6.17 -0.68 -28.81
C LEU A 973 5.63 0.64 -29.41
N LYS A 974 5.55 0.78 -30.75
CA LYS A 974 4.88 1.92 -31.41
C LYS A 974 3.37 1.93 -31.11
N MET A 975 2.68 0.80 -31.24
CA MET A 975 1.22 0.68 -31.09
C MET A 975 0.72 1.13 -29.70
N LEU A 976 1.54 0.87 -28.67
CA LEU A 976 1.29 1.21 -27.27
C LEU A 976 2.08 2.46 -26.80
N GLU A 977 2.62 3.26 -27.73
CA GLU A 977 3.27 4.55 -27.44
C GLU A 977 4.48 4.44 -26.47
N LEU A 978 5.15 3.28 -26.42
CA LEU A 978 6.31 2.96 -25.55
C LEU A 978 7.69 3.17 -26.22
N LYS A 979 7.71 3.56 -27.50
CA LYS A 979 8.93 3.68 -28.33
C LYS A 979 9.95 4.69 -27.77
N SER A 980 9.47 5.79 -27.18
CA SER A 980 10.26 6.84 -26.51
C SER A 980 11.12 6.28 -25.37
N ILE A 981 10.50 5.47 -24.51
CA ILE A 981 11.05 4.96 -23.25
C ILE A 981 11.60 3.53 -23.34
N GLN A 982 11.70 2.95 -24.55
CA GLN A 982 12.03 1.52 -24.74
C GLN A 982 13.33 1.02 -24.07
N HIS A 983 14.27 1.92 -23.76
CA HIS A 983 15.56 1.61 -23.12
C HIS A 983 15.56 1.82 -21.59
N PHE A 984 14.47 2.26 -20.99
CA PHE A 984 14.35 2.39 -19.54
C PHE A 984 14.13 1.03 -18.89
N CYS A 985 14.71 0.84 -17.70
CA CYS A 985 14.47 -0.32 -16.85
C CYS A 985 13.03 -0.30 -16.31
N VAL A 986 12.38 -1.47 -16.22
CA VAL A 986 11.04 -1.62 -15.64
C VAL A 986 10.99 -1.09 -14.22
N GLY A 987 11.99 -1.48 -13.42
CA GLY A 987 12.16 -1.08 -12.03
C GLY A 987 11.12 -1.64 -11.07
N SER A 988 11.15 -1.12 -9.84
CA SER A 988 10.33 -1.56 -8.71
C SER A 988 10.03 -0.39 -7.78
N ASP A 989 9.03 -0.53 -6.91
CA ASP A 989 8.62 0.54 -5.99
C ASP A 989 9.69 0.87 -4.92
N LEU A 990 10.70 0.00 -4.77
CA LEU A 990 11.92 0.22 -3.97
C LEU A 990 13.01 0.95 -4.77
N THR A 991 13.26 0.55 -6.02
CA THR A 991 14.35 1.08 -6.83
C THR A 991 14.03 2.42 -7.47
N GLY A 992 12.75 2.67 -7.80
CA GLY A 992 12.35 3.54 -8.90
C GLY A 992 12.24 2.74 -10.20
N GLY A 993 11.50 3.26 -11.18
CA GLY A 993 11.17 2.56 -12.42
C GLY A 993 10.15 3.32 -13.26
N LEU A 994 9.43 2.60 -14.11
CA LEU A 994 8.34 3.10 -14.95
C LEU A 994 7.15 3.63 -14.12
N SER A 995 6.39 4.56 -14.70
CA SER A 995 5.09 4.95 -14.15
C SER A 995 4.12 3.76 -14.11
N PHE A 996 3.07 3.84 -13.31
CA PHE A 996 2.05 2.78 -13.27
C PHE A 996 1.31 2.62 -14.61
N GLU A 997 1.06 3.73 -15.31
CA GLU A 997 0.55 3.77 -16.69
C GLU A 997 1.50 3.08 -17.69
N GLN A 998 2.80 3.35 -17.60
CA GLN A 998 3.83 2.73 -18.45
C GLN A 998 3.98 1.22 -18.14
N ARG A 999 3.80 0.80 -16.88
CA ARG A 999 3.76 -0.63 -16.49
C ARG A 999 2.53 -1.34 -17.09
N LYS A 1000 1.35 -0.73 -17.03
CA LYS A 1000 0.13 -1.24 -17.71
C LYS A 1000 0.34 -1.40 -19.21
N ARG A 1001 0.86 -0.37 -19.88
CA ARG A 1001 1.19 -0.42 -21.32
C ARG A 1001 2.22 -1.51 -21.63
N LEU A 1002 3.24 -1.71 -20.77
CA LEU A 1002 4.22 -2.77 -20.92
C LEU A 1002 3.61 -4.17 -20.79
N SER A 1003 2.72 -4.43 -19.82
CA SER A 1003 2.07 -5.74 -19.68
C SER A 1003 1.23 -6.09 -20.91
N ILE A 1004 0.52 -5.12 -21.48
CA ILE A 1004 -0.21 -5.28 -22.75
C ILE A 1004 0.77 -5.58 -23.90
N ALA A 1005 1.92 -4.90 -23.95
CA ALA A 1005 2.96 -5.15 -24.95
C ALA A 1005 3.59 -6.55 -24.83
N VAL A 1006 3.77 -7.05 -23.61
CA VAL A 1006 4.31 -8.39 -23.31
C VAL A 1006 3.37 -9.50 -23.79
N GLU A 1007 2.05 -9.33 -23.65
CA GLU A 1007 1.07 -10.28 -24.19
C GLU A 1007 0.94 -10.14 -25.72
N LEU A 1008 0.82 -8.92 -26.25
CA LEU A 1008 0.70 -8.66 -27.69
C LEU A 1008 1.92 -9.15 -28.49
N ALA A 1009 3.11 -9.15 -27.89
CA ALA A 1009 4.34 -9.65 -28.50
C ALA A 1009 4.24 -11.10 -29.02
N SER A 1010 3.35 -11.91 -28.46
CA SER A 1010 3.10 -13.30 -28.87
C SER A 1010 2.22 -13.47 -30.11
N ASN A 1011 1.75 -12.36 -30.71
CA ASN A 1011 0.80 -12.34 -31.82
C ASN A 1011 -0.54 -13.08 -31.53
N PRO A 1012 -1.23 -12.79 -30.41
CA PRO A 1012 -2.49 -13.45 -30.07
C PRO A 1012 -3.65 -13.03 -31.00
N SER A 1013 -4.64 -13.91 -31.15
CA SER A 1013 -5.90 -13.66 -31.86
C SER A 1013 -6.98 -13.04 -30.96
N ILE A 1014 -6.97 -13.40 -29.67
CA ILE A 1014 -7.86 -12.86 -28.63
C ILE A 1014 -7.03 -12.35 -27.44
N VAL A 1015 -7.41 -11.21 -26.89
CA VAL A 1015 -6.75 -10.60 -25.71
C VAL A 1015 -7.77 -10.36 -24.62
N PHE A 1016 -7.54 -10.98 -23.45
CA PHE A 1016 -8.27 -10.71 -22.22
C PHE A 1016 -7.48 -9.73 -21.36
N LEU A 1017 -8.17 -8.75 -20.76
CA LEU A 1017 -7.55 -7.78 -19.85
C LEU A 1017 -8.40 -7.61 -18.59
N ASP A 1018 -7.84 -7.92 -17.44
CA ASP A 1018 -8.52 -7.69 -16.16
C ASP A 1018 -8.19 -6.27 -15.65
N GLU A 1019 -9.20 -5.39 -15.69
CA GLU A 1019 -9.17 -3.98 -15.30
C GLU A 1019 -7.98 -3.15 -15.84
N PRO A 1020 -7.77 -3.05 -17.17
CA PRO A 1020 -6.61 -2.37 -17.76
C PRO A 1020 -6.52 -0.87 -17.46
N THR A 1021 -7.62 -0.24 -17.03
CA THR A 1021 -7.70 1.18 -16.65
C THR A 1021 -7.70 1.42 -15.13
N SER A 1022 -7.70 0.37 -14.29
CA SER A 1022 -7.78 0.51 -12.84
C SER A 1022 -6.50 1.10 -12.26
N GLY A 1023 -6.65 2.15 -11.44
CA GLY A 1023 -5.54 2.93 -10.88
C GLY A 1023 -4.95 4.00 -11.80
N LEU A 1024 -5.55 4.26 -12.97
CA LEU A 1024 -5.18 5.33 -13.89
C LEU A 1024 -6.16 6.52 -13.81
N ASP A 1025 -5.72 7.71 -14.20
CA ASP A 1025 -6.59 8.84 -14.59
C ASP A 1025 -7.10 8.67 -16.03
N ALA A 1026 -8.12 9.44 -16.45
CA ALA A 1026 -8.73 9.28 -17.77
C ALA A 1026 -7.77 9.59 -18.91
N ARG A 1027 -6.70 10.38 -18.72
CA ARG A 1027 -5.73 10.65 -19.77
C ARG A 1027 -4.77 9.47 -19.94
N ALA A 1028 -4.22 8.94 -18.84
CA ALA A 1028 -3.50 7.68 -18.80
C ALA A 1028 -4.33 6.50 -19.35
N ALA A 1029 -5.57 6.37 -18.88
CA ALA A 1029 -6.51 5.36 -19.33
C ALA A 1029 -6.89 5.56 -20.80
N SER A 1030 -7.08 6.79 -21.29
CA SER A 1030 -7.34 7.09 -22.71
C SER A 1030 -6.16 6.67 -23.60
N ILE A 1031 -4.91 6.85 -23.18
CA ILE A 1031 -3.73 6.34 -23.91
C ILE A 1031 -3.77 4.80 -23.97
N VAL A 1032 -4.04 4.12 -22.85
CA VAL A 1032 -4.21 2.65 -22.81
C VAL A 1032 -5.36 2.19 -23.71
N MET A 1033 -6.54 2.80 -23.59
CA MET A 1033 -7.74 2.46 -24.36
C MET A 1033 -7.59 2.72 -25.86
N ARG A 1034 -6.88 3.79 -26.26
CA ARG A 1034 -6.48 4.03 -27.66
C ARG A 1034 -5.56 2.91 -28.17
N GLY A 1035 -4.64 2.45 -27.34
CA GLY A 1035 -3.84 1.25 -27.60
C GLY A 1035 -4.71 0.00 -27.81
N LEU A 1036 -5.69 -0.24 -26.93
CA LEU A 1036 -6.62 -1.36 -27.07
C LEU A 1036 -7.51 -1.25 -28.31
N LYS A 1037 -7.98 -0.05 -28.68
CA LYS A 1037 -8.78 0.15 -29.88
C LYS A 1037 -7.98 -0.17 -31.15
N ARG A 1038 -6.73 0.30 -31.26
CA ARG A 1038 -5.79 -0.10 -32.33
C ARG A 1038 -5.58 -1.62 -32.39
N ILE A 1039 -5.55 -2.30 -31.25
CA ILE A 1039 -5.44 -3.77 -31.18
C ILE A 1039 -6.72 -4.42 -31.73
N SER A 1040 -7.92 -3.96 -31.36
CA SER A 1040 -9.17 -4.48 -31.95
C SER A 1040 -9.30 -4.17 -33.45
N GLU A 1041 -8.97 -2.94 -33.89
CA GLU A 1041 -9.04 -2.49 -35.29
C GLU A 1041 -8.15 -3.34 -36.22
N SER A 1042 -7.03 -3.87 -35.71
CA SER A 1042 -6.20 -4.81 -36.46
C SER A 1042 -6.91 -6.12 -36.83
N GLY A 1043 -8.03 -6.45 -36.17
CA GLY A 1043 -8.83 -7.65 -36.38
C GLY A 1043 -8.83 -8.65 -35.23
N ARG A 1044 -8.24 -8.31 -34.09
CA ARG A 1044 -8.19 -9.17 -32.89
C ARG A 1044 -9.47 -9.03 -32.07
N ALA A 1045 -9.85 -10.10 -31.38
CA ALA A 1045 -10.89 -10.03 -30.36
C ALA A 1045 -10.31 -9.42 -29.08
N VAL A 1046 -10.96 -8.40 -28.51
CA VAL A 1046 -10.52 -7.78 -27.24
C VAL A 1046 -11.66 -7.85 -26.23
N CYS A 1047 -11.37 -8.35 -25.03
CA CYS A 1047 -12.31 -8.42 -23.91
C CYS A 1047 -11.66 -7.85 -22.66
N ALA A 1048 -12.28 -6.82 -22.05
CA ALA A 1048 -11.76 -6.15 -20.87
C ALA A 1048 -12.81 -6.09 -19.76
N THR A 1049 -12.43 -6.42 -18.51
CA THR A 1049 -13.24 -6.05 -17.35
C THR A 1049 -13.02 -4.57 -17.04
N ILE A 1050 -14.08 -3.83 -16.71
CA ILE A 1050 -13.97 -2.46 -16.20
C ILE A 1050 -14.96 -2.26 -15.05
N HIS A 1051 -14.54 -1.52 -14.01
CA HIS A 1051 -15.36 -1.26 -12.83
C HIS A 1051 -16.28 -0.03 -12.97
N GLN A 1052 -15.74 1.10 -13.42
CA GLN A 1052 -16.43 2.39 -13.63
C GLN A 1052 -15.56 3.28 -14.54
N PRO A 1053 -15.87 3.44 -15.84
CA PRO A 1053 -15.16 4.34 -16.74
C PRO A 1053 -15.81 5.73 -16.83
N SER A 1054 -15.04 6.73 -17.29
CA SER A 1054 -15.61 7.97 -17.84
C SER A 1054 -16.32 7.70 -19.17
N ILE A 1055 -17.20 8.62 -19.59
CA ILE A 1055 -18.04 8.48 -20.80
C ILE A 1055 -17.18 8.20 -22.05
N ALA A 1056 -16.05 8.89 -22.21
CA ALA A 1056 -15.14 8.71 -23.35
C ALA A 1056 -14.51 7.31 -23.41
N ILE A 1057 -14.20 6.71 -22.26
CA ILE A 1057 -13.69 5.33 -22.17
C ILE A 1057 -14.82 4.33 -22.46
N PHE A 1058 -16.04 4.58 -21.98
CA PHE A 1058 -17.19 3.72 -22.24
C PHE A 1058 -17.55 3.67 -23.73
N SER A 1059 -17.66 4.84 -24.38
CA SER A 1059 -17.91 4.95 -25.83
C SER A 1059 -16.79 4.42 -26.73
N SER A 1060 -15.67 3.97 -26.17
CA SER A 1060 -14.63 3.26 -26.93
C SER A 1060 -15.02 1.80 -27.22
N PHE A 1061 -15.92 1.19 -26.44
CA PHE A 1061 -16.36 -0.20 -26.57
C PHE A 1061 -17.45 -0.38 -27.62
N ASP A 1062 -17.40 -1.51 -28.33
CA ASP A 1062 -18.38 -1.85 -29.36
C ASP A 1062 -19.57 -2.65 -28.79
N SER A 1063 -19.33 -3.39 -27.71
CA SER A 1063 -20.32 -4.26 -27.06
C SER A 1063 -20.07 -4.42 -25.57
N LEU A 1064 -21.12 -4.83 -24.84
CA LEU A 1064 -21.15 -4.94 -23.39
C LEU A 1064 -21.80 -6.26 -22.96
N LEU A 1065 -21.20 -6.93 -21.97
CA LEU A 1065 -21.81 -7.95 -21.13
C LEU A 1065 -21.91 -7.40 -19.69
N LEU A 1066 -23.13 -7.26 -19.18
CA LEU A 1066 -23.44 -6.69 -17.87
C LEU A 1066 -23.96 -7.78 -16.92
N LEU A 1067 -23.23 -8.02 -15.82
CA LEU A 1067 -23.59 -8.99 -14.78
C LEU A 1067 -24.10 -8.30 -13.51
N LYS A 1068 -25.16 -8.83 -12.89
CA LYS A 1068 -25.54 -8.43 -11.51
C LYS A 1068 -24.79 -9.25 -10.46
N ARG A 1069 -24.84 -8.78 -9.21
CA ARG A 1069 -24.35 -9.53 -8.05
C ARG A 1069 -25.10 -10.87 -7.93
N GLY A 1070 -24.36 -11.97 -7.96
CA GLY A 1070 -24.91 -13.33 -8.01
C GLY A 1070 -24.52 -14.13 -9.26
N GLY A 1071 -23.85 -13.50 -10.23
CA GLY A 1071 -23.32 -14.21 -11.41
C GLY A 1071 -24.34 -14.42 -12.52
N GLU A 1072 -25.32 -13.51 -12.64
CA GLU A 1072 -26.43 -13.59 -13.58
C GLU A 1072 -26.40 -12.40 -14.56
N THR A 1073 -26.68 -12.65 -15.85
CA THR A 1073 -26.65 -11.62 -16.90
C THR A 1073 -27.87 -10.70 -16.84
N VAL A 1074 -27.65 -9.39 -17.01
CA VAL A 1074 -28.69 -8.35 -17.09
C VAL A 1074 -28.88 -7.85 -18.52
N PHE A 1075 -27.78 -7.69 -19.26
CA PHE A 1075 -27.75 -7.23 -20.64
C PHE A 1075 -26.52 -7.82 -21.35
N PHE A 1076 -26.70 -8.18 -22.61
CA PHE A 1076 -25.61 -8.50 -23.52
C PHE A 1076 -25.96 -7.98 -24.92
N GLY A 1077 -25.04 -7.25 -25.56
CA GLY A 1077 -25.24 -6.74 -26.91
C GLY A 1077 -24.29 -5.62 -27.31
N GLU A 1078 -24.48 -5.09 -28.53
CA GLU A 1078 -23.79 -3.90 -29.02
C GLU A 1078 -24.33 -2.65 -28.32
N LEU A 1079 -23.44 -1.74 -27.91
CA LEU A 1079 -23.84 -0.51 -27.22
C LEU A 1079 -24.60 0.46 -28.14
N GLY A 1080 -24.26 0.45 -29.44
CA GLY A 1080 -24.72 1.44 -30.40
C GLY A 1080 -24.03 2.80 -30.23
N GLU A 1081 -24.33 3.74 -31.14
CA GLU A 1081 -23.86 5.12 -31.00
C GLU A 1081 -24.36 5.72 -29.68
N ASP A 1082 -23.48 6.38 -28.93
CA ASP A 1082 -23.80 7.04 -27.67
C ASP A 1082 -24.40 6.16 -26.55
N SER A 1083 -24.27 4.83 -26.67
CA SER A 1083 -24.85 3.79 -25.80
C SER A 1083 -26.37 3.63 -25.87
N CYS A 1084 -26.99 4.06 -26.97
CA CYS A 1084 -28.45 4.07 -27.13
C CYS A 1084 -29.12 2.72 -26.89
N ASN A 1085 -28.57 1.59 -27.37
CA ASN A 1085 -29.19 0.27 -27.24
C ASN A 1085 -29.33 -0.20 -25.78
N LEU A 1086 -28.39 0.20 -24.92
CA LEU A 1086 -28.39 -0.11 -23.48
C LEU A 1086 -29.44 0.72 -22.73
N ILE A 1087 -29.50 2.02 -23.04
CA ILE A 1087 -30.48 2.95 -22.45
C ILE A 1087 -31.89 2.52 -22.87
N ASP A 1088 -32.11 2.33 -24.17
CA ASP A 1088 -33.36 1.80 -24.75
C ASP A 1088 -33.77 0.46 -24.13
N TYR A 1089 -32.83 -0.39 -23.71
CA TYR A 1089 -33.14 -1.68 -23.08
C TYR A 1089 -33.59 -1.50 -21.62
N LEU A 1090 -32.87 -0.70 -20.83
CA LEU A 1090 -33.18 -0.51 -19.40
C LEU A 1090 -34.42 0.38 -19.19
N GLU A 1091 -34.63 1.44 -19.99
CA GLU A 1091 -35.80 2.32 -19.88
C GLU A 1091 -37.13 1.67 -20.31
N ARG A 1092 -37.10 0.46 -20.92
CA ARG A 1092 -38.32 -0.34 -21.16
C ARG A 1092 -39.00 -0.81 -19.87
N TYR A 1093 -38.28 -0.87 -18.75
CA TYR A 1093 -38.80 -1.34 -17.47
C TYR A 1093 -39.35 -0.14 -16.67
N PRO A 1094 -40.65 -0.10 -16.31
CA PRO A 1094 -41.27 1.06 -15.64
C PRO A 1094 -40.73 1.41 -14.24
N SER A 1095 -39.85 0.57 -13.70
CA SER A 1095 -39.14 0.75 -12.42
C SER A 1095 -37.76 1.41 -12.58
N THR A 1096 -37.27 1.60 -13.80
CA THR A 1096 -35.97 2.21 -14.10
C THR A 1096 -36.07 3.74 -14.00
N PRO A 1097 -35.19 4.42 -13.24
CA PRO A 1097 -35.05 5.87 -13.33
C PRO A 1097 -34.53 6.26 -14.73
N PRO A 1098 -35.18 7.18 -15.46
CA PRO A 1098 -34.69 7.60 -16.77
C PRO A 1098 -33.33 8.29 -16.65
N ILE A 1099 -32.45 8.14 -17.64
CA ILE A 1099 -31.12 8.72 -17.60
C ILE A 1099 -31.19 10.25 -17.72
N HIS A 1100 -30.44 10.97 -16.88
CA HIS A 1100 -30.39 12.43 -16.96
C HIS A 1100 -29.47 12.91 -18.10
N LEU A 1101 -29.80 14.06 -18.70
CA LEU A 1101 -29.01 14.62 -19.80
C LEU A 1101 -27.59 14.95 -19.30
N GLY A 1102 -26.60 14.26 -19.84
CA GLY A 1102 -25.19 14.37 -19.46
C GLY A 1102 -24.71 13.38 -18.40
N GLU A 1103 -25.61 12.58 -17.82
CA GLU A 1103 -25.25 11.50 -16.90
C GLU A 1103 -24.43 10.42 -17.62
N ASN A 1104 -23.44 9.86 -16.93
CA ASN A 1104 -22.59 8.80 -17.46
C ASN A 1104 -23.37 7.48 -17.53
N PRO A 1105 -23.63 6.89 -18.73
CA PRO A 1105 -24.46 5.70 -18.85
C PRO A 1105 -23.89 4.48 -18.10
N ALA A 1106 -22.56 4.40 -17.97
CA ALA A 1106 -21.90 3.31 -17.23
C ALA A 1106 -22.10 3.45 -15.70
N THR A 1107 -22.17 4.68 -15.18
CA THR A 1107 -22.52 4.93 -13.77
C THR A 1107 -24.01 4.68 -13.54
N TRP A 1108 -24.87 5.27 -14.37
CA TRP A 1108 -26.33 5.13 -14.33
C TRP A 1108 -26.78 3.66 -14.32
N MET A 1109 -26.26 2.83 -15.24
CA MET A 1109 -26.64 1.42 -15.30
C MET A 1109 -26.23 0.65 -14.03
N LEU A 1110 -25.06 0.97 -13.44
CA LEU A 1110 -24.56 0.29 -12.25
C LEU A 1110 -25.37 0.66 -11.01
N THR A 1111 -25.72 1.95 -10.85
CA THR A 1111 -26.65 2.41 -9.81
C THR A 1111 -28.03 1.74 -9.99
N THR A 1112 -28.54 1.71 -11.21
CA THR A 1112 -29.85 1.14 -11.57
C THR A 1112 -29.98 -0.35 -11.25
N ILE A 1113 -28.93 -1.16 -11.47
CA ILE A 1113 -28.92 -2.60 -11.08
C ILE A 1113 -28.59 -2.84 -9.60
N GLY A 1114 -28.51 -1.79 -8.78
CA GLY A 1114 -28.27 -1.90 -7.34
C GLY A 1114 -26.81 -2.22 -6.95
N ALA A 1115 -25.82 -1.74 -7.71
CA ALA A 1115 -24.41 -1.94 -7.38
C ALA A 1115 -23.90 -1.10 -6.18
N GLY A 1116 -24.68 -0.11 -5.71
CA GLY A 1116 -24.33 0.79 -4.61
C GLY A 1116 -24.58 0.22 -3.19
N SER A 1117 -23.78 0.65 -2.21
CA SER A 1117 -23.71 0.07 -0.87
C SER A 1117 -24.73 0.58 0.18
N SER A 1118 -25.97 0.92 -0.22
CA SER A 1118 -27.13 0.99 0.69
C SER A 1118 -28.47 1.08 -0.05
N PRO A 1119 -29.49 0.26 0.29
CA PRO A 1119 -30.86 0.48 -0.16
C PRO A 1119 -31.52 1.57 0.68
N SER A 1120 -31.60 2.79 0.15
CA SER A 1120 -32.32 3.92 0.75
C SER A 1120 -33.84 3.83 0.52
N GLY A 1121 -34.47 2.72 0.92
CA GLY A 1121 -35.92 2.51 0.89
C GLY A 1121 -36.35 1.05 1.03
N ASP A 1122 -37.56 0.81 1.55
CA ASP A 1122 -38.15 -0.53 1.73
C ASP A 1122 -38.59 -1.24 0.43
N SER A 1123 -38.40 -0.59 -0.73
CA SER A 1123 -38.67 -1.18 -2.04
C SER A 1123 -37.58 -2.16 -2.45
N ARG A 1124 -37.93 -3.44 -2.67
CA ARG A 1124 -37.05 -4.38 -3.36
C ARG A 1124 -36.72 -3.84 -4.76
N PRO A 1125 -35.44 -3.78 -5.18
CA PRO A 1125 -35.10 -3.38 -6.54
C PRO A 1125 -35.65 -4.39 -7.56
N PHE A 1126 -35.93 -3.89 -8.77
CA PHE A 1126 -36.38 -4.73 -9.89
C PHE A 1126 -35.28 -5.71 -10.31
N ASP A 1127 -35.65 -6.96 -10.60
CA ASP A 1127 -34.68 -8.00 -10.96
C ASP A 1127 -34.53 -8.12 -12.48
N TYR A 1128 -33.58 -7.34 -13.02
CA TYR A 1128 -33.33 -7.27 -14.46
C TYR A 1128 -32.76 -8.56 -15.08
N SER A 1129 -32.17 -9.48 -14.31
CA SER A 1129 -31.71 -10.77 -14.88
C SER A 1129 -32.85 -11.77 -14.99
N ALA A 1130 -33.82 -11.73 -14.07
CA ALA A 1130 -35.04 -12.52 -14.15
C ALA A 1130 -35.97 -12.11 -15.32
N SER A 1131 -35.73 -10.96 -15.95
CA SER A 1131 -36.34 -10.52 -17.21
C SER A 1131 -35.45 -10.69 -18.45
N TYR A 1132 -34.16 -11.00 -18.27
CA TYR A 1132 -33.21 -11.35 -19.34
C TYR A 1132 -33.22 -12.87 -19.65
N SER A 1133 -33.56 -13.68 -18.64
CA SER A 1133 -33.63 -15.15 -18.69
C SER A 1133 -34.94 -15.68 -19.30
#